data_AF-A0A1Z5KX56-F1
#
_entry.id   AF-A0A1Z5KX56-F1
#
_cell.length_a   1.000
_cell.length_b   1.000
_cell.length_c   1.000
_cell.angle_alpha   90.00
_cell.angle_beta   90.00
_cell.angle_gamma   90.00
#
_symmetry.space_group_name_H-M   'P 1'
#
loop_
_entity.id
_entity.type
_entity.pdbx_description
1 polymer ?
#
loop_
_entity_poly.entity_id
_entity_poly.type
_entity_poly.pdbx_seq_one_letter_code
_entity_poly.pdbx_strand_id
1 'polypeptide(L)'
;MIELTTTPILGLCSLVAALYGFFHIFTSVEENGCEMTWMFEMPEFIPISLDVSVAARFPRYQLIVYGEGYVFTVLQVCFLSPTLCRSYATRLRNGSLSGMPVLFVPGNGGSYRQVRSIASVLMRKSDFGRLDHHFDVFAVDFHEELSGLYGQVLNDETAFLHECVKTLLSLYAKNMGLVLLAHSMGGIVAKALFTQPDFDADRISLIVTYATPHRSAVAVLDWHMAAFYEKLRESESRRAPIISIGGGGRDLLVRTDLTSLPRSYWDLSTTATAVPAVWVSTDHLCIVWCQQLVLATARALFDLVDKQNKVVMWDRHKIRQVSHFHFLRQPFGKQLSDCSHSEGMHFGSGGEWIEKFERSWRFTRGKVLSSVSLTVPLYEQDSVVIVATGLRNKEWIFGCTGTKDVRGRQVCTEGVSLSTRGERIPARQSDLERRIFHDGSLSLKRRGFKCLLIKVLPTGAKVTIVGERYRKGGRTKRLPPPSPVWAATRSKVLGVPMTEGALFYNVTLLGLDHVLQSYLYSLETRVCRTGTQGEGLVRYVVPWAHEDRFFHVGTAAGALTRMALEIQNPVPEGEHYPGVRLELYLDPECSYTLWAQFSLEHFLGQVVKYYGAMVPAYSAAQLLWAFAFQLSAISDTGLCPSPLSALSQAKTAFVLILLPTAIQGLMRPMESSFLPQPDVVSARSLENVSVRCGLYLLATGLSVVAILGFSAAALFLGRLWMRWQWNQSEKLTLKKQTDITWSRFTLMLTFFLVATSLTTCAALALWLGLGISCIKWLQAYSSTESVAQCNGSSLLEVVPGQGSRAPEELSDVLTKELVGRSGYQRALEDRKGTTGITTGWHLHTSISILWAYCAILALPALLVWVHNLAYSWRLPQDPHVACSVALLLSTLVLWQTPVPLVHRFYYKRTSTFICFLSVLCVLYCPLKLYSMMHFVAAAFAALAVQQLVGRDATVKQE
;
A
#
# COMPACT_ATOMS: atom_id res chain seq x y z
N MET A 1 -6.28 8.90 41.36
CA MET A 1 -5.08 9.09 40.51
C MET A 1 -4.59 7.71 40.13
N ILE A 2 -4.51 7.41 38.83
CA ILE A 2 -4.31 6.05 38.30
C ILE A 2 -2.80 5.78 38.31
N GLU A 3 -2.35 4.78 39.07
CA GLU A 3 -0.99 4.21 38.91
C GLU A 3 -0.94 3.50 37.55
N LEU A 4 -0.70 4.26 36.48
CA LEU A 4 -0.32 3.66 35.21
C LEU A 4 1.07 3.02 35.39
N THR A 5 1.12 1.70 35.35
CA THR A 5 2.37 0.95 35.17
C THR A 5 3.14 1.48 33.94
N THR A 6 4.46 1.32 33.90
CA THR A 6 5.35 1.86 32.85
C THR A 6 4.97 1.43 31.42
N THR A 7 4.38 0.25 31.23
CA THR A 7 4.09 -0.34 29.90
C THR A 7 2.96 0.38 29.14
N PRO A 8 1.75 0.63 29.70
CA PRO A 8 0.73 1.49 29.11
C PRO A 8 1.21 2.89 28.70
N ILE A 9 2.06 3.53 29.50
CA ILE A 9 2.62 4.86 29.19
C ILE A 9 3.50 4.77 27.95
N LEU A 10 4.43 3.81 27.91
CA LEU A 10 5.28 3.57 26.75
C LEU A 10 4.46 3.20 25.50
N GLY A 11 3.38 2.44 25.67
CA GLY A 11 2.46 2.09 24.59
C GLY A 11 1.74 3.32 24.02
N LEU A 12 1.24 4.21 24.87
CA LEU A 12 0.64 5.48 24.44
C LEU A 12 1.65 6.38 23.72
N CYS A 13 2.87 6.53 24.26
CA CYS A 13 3.94 7.29 23.60
C CYS A 13 4.28 6.71 22.21
N SER A 14 4.33 5.37 22.11
CA SER A 14 4.59 4.68 20.84
C SER A 14 3.45 4.93 19.85
N LEU A 15 2.20 4.86 20.30
CA LEU A 15 1.04 5.16 19.45
C LEU A 15 1.04 6.61 18.97
N VAL A 16 1.37 7.58 19.84
CA VAL A 16 1.50 8.99 19.44
C VAL A 16 2.61 9.17 18.40
N ALA A 17 3.76 8.50 18.57
CA ALA A 17 4.82 8.52 17.57
C ALA A 17 4.38 7.91 16.23
N ALA A 18 3.61 6.82 16.25
CA ALA A 18 3.02 6.25 15.04
C ALA A 18 1.96 7.15 14.41
N LEU A 19 1.12 7.84 15.20
CA LEU A 19 0.16 8.83 14.68
C LEU A 19 0.88 10.02 14.04
N TYR A 20 2.01 10.45 14.61
CA TYR A 20 2.87 11.44 13.99
C TYR A 20 3.47 10.93 12.68
N GLY A 21 3.96 9.69 12.64
CA GLY A 21 4.44 9.04 11.41
C GLY A 21 3.34 8.93 10.34
N PHE A 22 2.12 8.54 10.74
CA PHE A 22 0.94 8.50 9.87
C PHE A 22 0.64 9.89 9.31
N PHE A 23 0.55 10.91 10.16
CA PHE A 23 0.32 12.29 9.73
C PHE A 23 1.43 12.80 8.79
N HIS A 24 2.69 12.44 9.07
CA HIS A 24 3.81 12.76 8.21
C HIS A 24 3.64 12.15 6.82
N ILE A 25 3.27 10.87 6.69
CA ILE A 25 3.02 10.23 5.39
C ILE A 25 2.02 11.02 4.53
N PHE A 26 0.97 11.60 5.11
CA PHE A 26 -0.04 12.37 4.38
C PHE A 26 0.34 13.84 4.12
N THR A 27 1.25 14.41 4.93
CA THR A 27 1.64 15.83 4.81
C THR A 27 2.97 16.02 4.08
N SER A 28 3.85 15.04 4.11
CA SER A 28 5.16 15.04 3.44
C SER A 28 5.10 14.46 2.02
N VAL A 29 3.92 14.40 1.41
CA VAL A 29 3.74 13.88 0.06
C VAL A 29 4.36 14.88 -0.92
N GLU A 30 5.29 14.41 -1.75
CA GLU A 30 5.88 15.19 -2.85
C GLU A 30 4.77 15.84 -3.70
N GLU A 31 4.95 17.07 -4.21
CA GLU A 31 3.94 17.71 -5.06
C GLU A 31 3.58 16.84 -6.26
N ASN A 32 2.33 16.91 -6.71
CA ASN A 32 1.90 16.13 -7.88
C ASN A 32 2.53 16.74 -9.15
N GLY A 33 3.65 16.18 -9.58
CA GLY A 33 4.32 16.56 -10.83
C GLY A 33 3.64 16.00 -12.08
N CYS A 34 2.57 15.23 -11.93
CA CYS A 34 1.89 14.66 -13.07
C CYS A 34 0.91 15.63 -13.74
N GLU A 35 1.06 15.84 -15.05
CA GLU A 35 0.14 16.62 -15.85
C GLU A 35 -1.13 15.82 -16.16
N MET A 36 -2.27 16.51 -16.16
CA MET A 36 -3.56 15.87 -16.42
C MET A 36 -3.73 15.56 -17.91
N THR A 37 -4.11 14.32 -18.24
CA THR A 37 -4.51 13.98 -19.61
C THR A 37 -5.91 14.50 -19.90
N TRP A 38 -6.09 15.22 -21.00
CA TRP A 38 -7.38 15.75 -21.44
C TRP A 38 -7.91 15.01 -22.67
N MET A 39 -9.21 14.73 -22.66
CA MET A 39 -9.92 14.23 -23.83
C MET A 39 -10.11 15.35 -24.85
N PHE A 40 -10.18 15.01 -26.13
CA PHE A 40 -10.35 16.03 -27.17
C PHE A 40 -11.79 16.45 -27.33
N GLU A 41 -12.63 15.45 -27.47
CA GLU A 41 -14.05 15.54 -27.66
C GLU A 41 -14.75 14.86 -26.47
N MET A 42 -16.08 14.94 -26.46
CA MET A 42 -16.87 14.31 -25.42
C MET A 42 -16.67 12.78 -25.47
N PRO A 43 -16.25 12.15 -24.35
CA PRO A 43 -16.07 10.71 -24.29
C PRO A 43 -17.44 10.00 -24.33
N GLU A 44 -17.54 9.00 -25.18
CA GLU A 44 -18.70 8.14 -25.38
C GLU A 44 -18.33 6.71 -25.00
N PHE A 45 -19.20 6.07 -24.21
CA PHE A 45 -19.02 4.71 -23.71
C PHE A 45 -20.14 3.84 -24.26
N ILE A 46 -19.83 3.04 -25.27
CA ILE A 46 -20.83 2.30 -26.06
C ILE A 46 -20.81 0.84 -25.58
N PRO A 47 -21.91 0.30 -25.05
CA PRO A 47 -21.95 -1.09 -24.61
C PRO A 47 -21.87 -2.05 -25.82
N ILE A 48 -21.10 -3.12 -25.67
CA ILE A 48 -21.01 -4.25 -26.59
C ILE A 48 -22.00 -5.31 -26.12
N SER A 49 -22.87 -5.76 -27.03
CA SER A 49 -23.82 -6.84 -26.74
C SER A 49 -23.08 -8.15 -26.46
N LEU A 50 -23.31 -8.72 -25.29
CA LEU A 50 -22.84 -10.04 -24.91
C LEU A 50 -23.93 -11.08 -25.21
N ASP A 51 -23.53 -12.36 -25.29
CA ASP A 51 -24.48 -13.47 -25.41
C ASP A 51 -25.51 -13.43 -24.27
N VAL A 52 -26.75 -13.79 -24.58
CA VAL A 52 -27.89 -13.71 -23.63
C VAL A 52 -27.61 -14.50 -22.34
N SER A 53 -26.92 -15.65 -22.45
CA SER A 53 -26.51 -16.47 -21.32
C SER A 53 -25.49 -15.76 -20.42
N VAL A 54 -24.54 -15.03 -21.00
CA VAL A 54 -23.52 -14.26 -20.28
C VAL A 54 -24.16 -13.06 -19.59
N ALA A 55 -25.02 -12.31 -20.30
CA ALA A 55 -25.75 -11.18 -19.74
C ALA A 55 -26.69 -11.60 -18.59
N ALA A 56 -27.33 -12.76 -18.70
CA ALA A 56 -28.17 -13.31 -17.63
C ALA A 56 -27.35 -13.76 -16.40
N ARG A 57 -26.14 -14.31 -16.62
CA ARG A 57 -25.23 -14.73 -15.54
C ARG A 57 -24.58 -13.54 -14.82
N PHE A 58 -24.27 -12.47 -15.54
CA PHE A 58 -23.59 -11.28 -15.02
C PHE A 58 -24.41 -10.01 -15.28
N PRO A 59 -25.62 -9.88 -14.70
CA PRO A 59 -26.54 -8.79 -15.04
C PRO A 59 -26.05 -7.39 -14.64
N ARG A 60 -25.07 -7.34 -13.73
CA ARG A 60 -24.46 -6.10 -13.23
C ARG A 60 -23.24 -5.65 -14.02
N TYR A 61 -22.63 -6.52 -14.82
CA TYR A 61 -21.38 -6.19 -15.52
C TYR A 61 -21.61 -5.95 -17.01
N GLN A 62 -20.73 -5.14 -17.62
CA GLN A 62 -20.84 -4.79 -19.03
C GLN A 62 -19.46 -4.78 -19.72
N LEU A 63 -19.46 -5.04 -21.03
CA LEU A 63 -18.31 -4.79 -21.89
C LEU A 63 -18.59 -3.52 -22.70
N ILE A 64 -17.62 -2.60 -22.72
CA ILE A 64 -17.81 -1.27 -23.30
C ILE A 64 -16.68 -0.99 -24.29
N VAL A 65 -16.99 -0.31 -25.40
CA VAL A 65 -16.00 0.28 -26.30
C VAL A 65 -15.99 1.80 -26.13
N TYR A 66 -14.79 2.39 -26.07
CA TYR A 66 -14.59 3.83 -25.97
C TYR A 66 -14.59 4.50 -27.34
N GLY A 67 -15.30 5.61 -27.47
CA GLY A 67 -15.16 6.52 -28.60
C GLY A 67 -15.26 7.98 -28.18
N GLU A 68 -15.01 8.92 -29.10
CA GLU A 68 -15.31 10.34 -28.87
C GLU A 68 -16.16 10.92 -30.02
N GLY A 69 -16.89 11.99 -29.70
CA GLY A 69 -17.62 12.82 -30.66
C GLY A 69 -19.15 12.76 -30.53
N TYR A 70 -19.77 13.94 -30.42
CA TYR A 70 -21.18 14.12 -30.07
C TYR A 70 -22.15 13.98 -31.27
N VAL A 71 -23.32 13.37 -31.05
CA VAL A 71 -24.36 13.15 -32.08
C VAL A 71 -25.16 14.43 -32.40
N PHE A 72 -25.28 15.39 -31.48
CA PHE A 72 -26.17 16.56 -31.67
C PHE A 72 -25.53 17.70 -32.48
N THR A 73 -24.22 17.94 -32.34
CA THR A 73 -23.47 18.92 -33.17
C THR A 73 -23.43 18.50 -34.65
N VAL A 74 -23.64 17.21 -34.86
CA VAL A 74 -23.65 16.49 -36.13
C VAL A 74 -25.01 16.65 -36.84
N LEU A 75 -26.13 16.83 -36.12
CA LEU A 75 -27.48 16.98 -36.75
C LEU A 75 -27.62 18.18 -37.69
N GLN A 76 -26.98 19.31 -37.37
CA GLN A 76 -27.07 20.53 -38.20
C GLN A 76 -26.13 20.48 -39.43
N VAL A 77 -25.04 19.71 -39.35
CA VAL A 77 -24.04 19.55 -40.44
C VAL A 77 -24.35 18.33 -41.32
N CYS A 78 -24.88 17.26 -40.74
CA CYS A 78 -25.30 16.02 -41.44
C CYS A 78 -26.43 16.26 -42.45
N PHE A 79 -27.26 17.27 -42.22
CA PHE A 79 -28.33 17.64 -43.15
C PHE A 79 -27.77 18.13 -44.50
N LEU A 80 -26.53 18.66 -44.52
CA LEU A 80 -25.88 19.23 -45.70
C LEU A 80 -24.84 18.29 -46.34
N SER A 81 -24.25 17.33 -45.61
CA SER A 81 -23.33 16.35 -46.19
C SER A 81 -23.26 15.03 -45.37
N PRO A 82 -23.95 13.96 -45.81
CA PRO A 82 -23.97 12.66 -45.11
C PRO A 82 -22.60 11.95 -45.05
N THR A 83 -21.70 12.25 -45.99
CA THR A 83 -20.37 11.62 -46.09
C THR A 83 -19.32 12.26 -45.17
N LEU A 84 -19.50 13.53 -44.78
CA LEU A 84 -18.57 14.24 -43.89
C LEU A 84 -18.84 13.97 -42.40
N CYS A 85 -19.97 13.33 -42.09
CA CYS A 85 -20.62 13.39 -40.79
C CYS A 85 -20.54 12.04 -40.03
N ARG A 86 -19.35 11.42 -39.97
CA ARG A 86 -19.13 10.20 -39.18
C ARG A 86 -18.15 10.48 -38.05
N SER A 87 -18.67 10.84 -36.87
CA SER A 87 -17.86 10.80 -35.64
C SER A 87 -17.36 9.38 -35.39
N TYR A 88 -16.21 9.25 -34.73
CA TYR A 88 -15.63 7.95 -34.38
C TYR A 88 -16.63 7.10 -33.58
N ALA A 89 -17.30 7.70 -32.60
CA ALA A 89 -18.36 7.07 -31.82
C ALA A 89 -19.53 6.54 -32.69
N THR A 90 -19.93 7.27 -33.75
CA THR A 90 -21.00 6.83 -34.65
C THR A 90 -20.60 5.58 -35.45
N ARG A 91 -19.33 5.46 -35.84
CA ARG A 91 -18.82 4.24 -36.52
C ARG A 91 -18.85 3.02 -35.61
N LEU A 92 -18.44 3.19 -34.36
CA LEU A 92 -18.46 2.13 -33.35
C LEU A 92 -19.89 1.64 -33.05
N ARG A 93 -20.86 2.56 -32.94
CA ARG A 93 -22.29 2.21 -32.75
C ARG A 93 -22.85 1.37 -33.90
N ASN A 94 -22.32 1.55 -35.12
CA ASN A 94 -22.69 0.77 -36.29
C ASN A 94 -21.90 -0.56 -36.41
N GLY A 95 -21.11 -0.94 -35.40
CA GLY A 95 -20.36 -2.19 -35.37
C GLY A 95 -19.06 -2.20 -36.19
N SER A 96 -18.59 -1.03 -36.65
CA SER A 96 -17.37 -0.93 -37.45
C SER A 96 -16.11 -0.95 -36.56
N LEU A 97 -15.63 -2.13 -36.22
CA LEU A 97 -14.35 -2.37 -35.53
C LEU A 97 -13.26 -2.69 -36.57
N SER A 98 -12.22 -1.88 -36.64
CA SER A 98 -11.17 -2.01 -37.69
C SER A 98 -9.75 -1.77 -37.16
N GLY A 99 -9.63 -1.48 -35.88
CA GLY A 99 -8.37 -1.29 -35.18
C GLY A 99 -7.89 -2.56 -34.48
N MET A 100 -6.81 -2.42 -33.73
CA MET A 100 -6.26 -3.47 -32.88
C MET A 100 -6.88 -3.41 -31.47
N PRO A 101 -7.33 -4.53 -30.89
CA PRO A 101 -8.06 -4.53 -29.63
C PRO A 101 -7.13 -4.31 -28.43
N VAL A 102 -7.51 -3.35 -27.59
CA VAL A 102 -6.93 -3.12 -26.27
C VAL A 102 -8.05 -3.20 -25.25
N LEU A 103 -7.94 -4.05 -24.23
CA LEU A 103 -8.94 -4.18 -23.18
C LEU A 103 -8.40 -3.61 -21.87
N PHE A 104 -9.14 -2.64 -21.30
CA PHE A 104 -8.88 -2.08 -19.99
C PHE A 104 -9.67 -2.78 -18.90
N VAL A 105 -9.00 -3.15 -17.81
CA VAL A 105 -9.57 -3.84 -16.65
C VAL A 105 -9.41 -2.94 -15.41
N PRO A 106 -10.50 -2.37 -14.87
CA PRO A 106 -10.45 -1.53 -13.67
C PRO A 106 -10.20 -2.36 -12.41
N GLY A 107 -9.85 -1.68 -11.32
CA GLY A 107 -9.63 -2.31 -10.01
C GLY A 107 -10.72 -2.02 -8.98
N ASN A 108 -10.38 -2.18 -7.71
CA ASN A 108 -11.28 -2.01 -6.56
C ASN A 108 -12.01 -0.66 -6.58
N GLY A 109 -13.35 -0.68 -6.60
CA GLY A 109 -14.17 0.55 -6.65
C GLY A 109 -13.94 1.38 -7.92
N GLY A 110 -13.34 0.79 -8.95
CA GLY A 110 -12.84 1.50 -10.12
C GLY A 110 -13.87 1.54 -11.26
N SER A 111 -14.12 2.75 -11.76
CA SER A 111 -14.94 2.93 -12.96
C SER A 111 -14.21 2.53 -14.22
N TYR A 112 -14.89 1.86 -15.17
CA TYR A 112 -14.38 1.63 -16.52
C TYR A 112 -13.96 2.92 -17.23
N ARG A 113 -14.52 4.06 -16.81
CA ARG A 113 -14.21 5.41 -17.33
C ARG A 113 -12.77 5.83 -17.12
N GLN A 114 -12.01 5.15 -16.27
CA GLN A 114 -10.57 5.35 -16.11
C GLN A 114 -9.80 5.16 -17.44
N VAL A 115 -10.34 4.36 -18.37
CA VAL A 115 -9.73 4.11 -19.70
C VAL A 115 -9.61 5.36 -20.58
N ARG A 116 -10.43 6.39 -20.34
CA ARG A 116 -10.58 7.56 -21.22
C ARG A 116 -9.25 8.24 -21.58
N SER A 117 -8.31 8.29 -20.64
CA SER A 117 -7.03 8.99 -20.83
C SER A 117 -6.15 8.29 -21.85
N ILE A 118 -5.95 6.97 -21.71
CA ILE A 118 -5.17 6.20 -22.69
C ILE A 118 -5.92 6.05 -24.02
N ALA A 119 -7.24 5.86 -23.98
CA ALA A 119 -8.05 5.69 -25.18
C ALA A 119 -8.04 6.95 -26.07
N SER A 120 -8.25 8.12 -25.47
CA SER A 120 -8.15 9.41 -26.14
C SER A 120 -6.78 9.61 -26.80
N VAL A 121 -5.69 9.34 -26.07
CA VAL A 121 -4.32 9.49 -26.58
C VAL A 121 -4.02 8.51 -27.72
N LEU A 122 -4.47 7.26 -27.64
CA LEU A 122 -4.28 6.27 -28.71
C LEU A 122 -5.02 6.67 -29.99
N MET A 123 -6.30 7.04 -29.88
CA MET A 123 -7.12 7.49 -31.00
C MET A 123 -6.54 8.76 -31.66
N ARG A 124 -6.15 9.74 -30.86
CA ARG A 124 -5.59 11.00 -31.38
C ARG A 124 -4.24 10.81 -32.06
N LYS A 125 -3.44 9.87 -31.57
CA LYS A 125 -2.13 9.58 -32.17
C LYS A 125 -2.28 8.95 -33.57
N SER A 126 -3.29 8.12 -33.81
CA SER A 126 -3.60 7.65 -35.17
C SER A 126 -4.15 8.77 -36.05
N ASP A 127 -5.09 9.57 -35.53
CA ASP A 127 -5.77 10.60 -36.32
C ASP A 127 -4.84 11.75 -36.73
N PHE A 128 -4.14 12.37 -35.77
CA PHE A 128 -3.16 13.43 -36.08
C PHE A 128 -1.96 12.91 -36.86
N GLY A 129 -1.56 11.67 -36.58
CA GLY A 129 -0.48 11.01 -37.30
C GLY A 129 -0.85 10.63 -38.73
N ARG A 130 -2.14 10.71 -39.10
CA ARG A 130 -2.71 10.16 -40.34
C ARG A 130 -2.24 8.73 -40.58
N LEU A 131 -2.18 7.95 -39.50
CA LEU A 131 -1.76 6.55 -39.55
C LEU A 131 -2.90 5.72 -40.15
N ASP A 132 -2.53 4.70 -40.91
CA ASP A 132 -3.46 3.76 -41.54
C ASP A 132 -3.87 2.62 -40.60
N HIS A 133 -3.51 2.72 -39.33
CA HIS A 133 -3.76 1.78 -38.24
C HIS A 133 -4.07 2.56 -36.94
N HIS A 134 -4.95 2.00 -36.12
CA HIS A 134 -5.40 2.56 -34.85
C HIS A 134 -5.74 1.43 -33.86
N PHE A 135 -6.06 1.80 -32.62
CA PHE A 135 -6.48 0.87 -31.58
C PHE A 135 -7.97 1.04 -31.27
N ASP A 136 -8.68 -0.09 -31.21
CA ASP A 136 -10.03 -0.16 -30.68
C ASP A 136 -9.93 -0.45 -29.18
N VAL A 137 -10.28 0.54 -28.35
CA VAL A 137 -10.08 0.48 -26.90
C VAL A 137 -11.38 0.13 -26.19
N PHE A 138 -11.37 -1.01 -25.52
CA PHE A 138 -12.46 -1.54 -24.73
C PHE A 138 -12.18 -1.37 -23.24
N ALA A 139 -13.23 -1.41 -22.44
CA ALA A 139 -13.14 -1.47 -20.99
C ALA A 139 -14.21 -2.40 -20.43
N VAL A 140 -13.87 -3.09 -19.34
CA VAL A 140 -14.83 -3.88 -18.58
C VAL A 140 -15.45 -3.01 -17.50
N ASP A 141 -16.77 -3.04 -17.37
CA ASP A 141 -17.51 -2.44 -16.26
C ASP A 141 -17.84 -3.52 -15.23
N PHE A 142 -17.12 -3.50 -14.11
CA PHE A 142 -17.38 -4.35 -12.94
C PHE A 142 -18.35 -3.72 -11.95
N HIS A 143 -19.12 -2.71 -12.35
CA HIS A 143 -20.04 -2.00 -11.46
C HIS A 143 -19.35 -1.42 -10.21
N GLU A 144 -18.07 -1.02 -10.32
CA GLU A 144 -17.28 -0.45 -9.21
C GLU A 144 -17.26 -1.33 -7.95
N GLU A 145 -17.23 -2.66 -8.11
CA GLU A 145 -17.18 -3.57 -6.96
C GLU A 145 -15.90 -3.46 -6.12
N LEU A 146 -16.03 -3.77 -4.82
CA LEU A 146 -14.97 -3.61 -3.83
C LEU A 146 -14.04 -4.83 -3.78
N SER A 147 -13.44 -5.17 -4.92
CA SER A 147 -12.58 -6.36 -5.10
C SER A 147 -11.30 -6.37 -4.27
N GLY A 148 -10.87 -5.22 -3.73
CA GLY A 148 -9.74 -5.11 -2.80
C GLY A 148 -10.11 -5.37 -1.34
N LEU A 149 -11.41 -5.44 -1.02
CA LEU A 149 -11.92 -5.61 0.33
C LEU A 149 -12.64 -6.95 0.55
N TYR A 150 -13.06 -7.63 -0.53
CA TYR A 150 -13.79 -8.89 -0.46
C TYR A 150 -13.39 -9.84 -1.59
N GLY A 151 -12.73 -10.95 -1.23
CA GLY A 151 -12.07 -11.84 -2.19
C GLY A 151 -13.01 -12.62 -3.12
N GLN A 152 -14.27 -12.84 -2.74
CA GLN A 152 -15.22 -13.59 -3.58
C GLN A 152 -15.57 -12.83 -4.87
N VAL A 153 -15.56 -11.50 -4.85
CA VAL A 153 -15.79 -10.65 -6.03
C VAL A 153 -14.77 -10.93 -7.13
N LEU A 154 -13.50 -11.20 -6.77
CA LEU A 154 -12.45 -11.48 -7.74
C LEU A 154 -12.75 -12.70 -8.63
N ASN A 155 -13.45 -13.70 -8.10
CA ASN A 155 -13.85 -14.88 -8.87
C ASN A 155 -14.89 -14.52 -9.94
N ASP A 156 -15.88 -13.70 -9.57
CA ASP A 156 -16.93 -13.24 -10.48
C ASP A 156 -16.36 -12.31 -11.56
N GLU A 157 -15.48 -11.36 -11.18
CA GLU A 157 -14.77 -10.48 -12.09
C GLU A 157 -13.90 -11.28 -13.07
N THR A 158 -13.19 -12.30 -12.60
CA THR A 158 -12.34 -13.16 -13.45
C THR A 158 -13.18 -13.97 -14.44
N ALA A 159 -14.29 -14.55 -13.98
CA ALA A 159 -15.19 -15.31 -14.84
C ALA A 159 -15.84 -14.43 -15.90
N PHE A 160 -16.24 -13.20 -15.55
CA PHE A 160 -16.78 -12.25 -16.51
C PHE A 160 -15.71 -11.77 -17.51
N LEU A 161 -14.51 -11.44 -17.02
CA LEU A 161 -13.40 -11.04 -17.89
C LEU A 161 -13.05 -12.13 -18.91
N HIS A 162 -13.12 -13.41 -18.51
CA HIS A 162 -12.91 -14.54 -19.42
C HIS A 162 -13.93 -14.53 -20.57
N GLU A 163 -15.22 -14.34 -20.27
CA GLU A 163 -16.27 -14.24 -21.30
C GLU A 163 -16.13 -12.99 -22.18
N CYS A 164 -15.70 -11.86 -21.60
CA CYS A 164 -15.37 -10.65 -22.35
C CYS A 164 -14.22 -10.90 -23.35
N VAL A 165 -13.15 -11.58 -22.93
CA VAL A 165 -12.03 -11.92 -23.82
C VAL A 165 -12.50 -12.85 -24.93
N LYS A 166 -13.30 -13.89 -24.65
CA LYS A 166 -13.87 -14.76 -25.69
C LYS A 166 -14.70 -13.97 -26.71
N THR A 167 -15.55 -13.08 -26.23
CA THR A 167 -16.41 -12.23 -27.07
C THR A 167 -15.56 -11.30 -27.94
N LEU A 168 -14.53 -10.66 -27.38
CA LEU A 168 -13.65 -9.81 -28.16
C LEU A 168 -12.90 -10.62 -29.23
N LEU A 169 -12.32 -11.77 -28.87
CA LEU A 169 -11.56 -12.58 -29.81
C LEU A 169 -12.43 -13.17 -30.94
N SER A 170 -13.75 -13.24 -30.79
CA SER A 170 -14.68 -13.64 -31.86
C SER A 170 -15.04 -12.49 -32.82
N LEU A 171 -14.93 -11.24 -32.38
CA LEU A 171 -15.15 -10.04 -33.20
C LEU A 171 -13.99 -9.73 -34.16
N TYR A 172 -12.79 -10.28 -33.89
CA TYR A 172 -11.58 -10.02 -34.67
C TYR A 172 -11.03 -11.28 -35.36
N ALA A 173 -10.17 -11.06 -36.35
CA ALA A 173 -9.48 -12.15 -37.05
C ALA A 173 -8.61 -13.00 -36.10
N LYS A 174 -8.46 -14.29 -36.39
CA LYS A 174 -7.75 -15.26 -35.52
C LYS A 174 -6.31 -14.86 -35.18
N ASN A 175 -5.61 -14.15 -36.09
CA ASN A 175 -4.22 -13.75 -35.90
C ASN A 175 -4.05 -12.45 -35.10
N MET A 176 -5.16 -11.83 -34.67
CA MET A 176 -5.14 -10.57 -33.94
C MET A 176 -4.92 -10.81 -32.45
N GLY A 177 -3.93 -10.12 -31.91
CA GLY A 177 -3.55 -10.21 -30.51
C GLY A 177 -4.19 -9.15 -29.64
N LEU A 178 -4.56 -9.56 -28.43
CA LEU A 178 -5.19 -8.70 -27.44
C LEU A 178 -4.15 -8.14 -26.48
N VAL A 179 -4.16 -6.83 -26.29
CA VAL A 179 -3.39 -6.16 -25.23
C VAL A 179 -4.29 -5.89 -24.03
N LEU A 180 -3.85 -6.28 -22.85
CA LEU A 180 -4.56 -5.99 -21.60
C LEU A 180 -3.88 -4.83 -20.88
N LEU A 181 -4.65 -3.79 -20.56
CA LEU A 181 -4.25 -2.72 -19.65
C LEU A 181 -5.04 -2.91 -18.37
N ALA A 182 -4.39 -2.93 -17.21
CA ALA A 182 -5.09 -3.22 -15.97
C ALA A 182 -4.62 -2.32 -14.83
N HIS A 183 -5.54 -1.94 -13.95
CA HIS A 183 -5.26 -1.03 -12.85
C HIS A 183 -5.60 -1.68 -11.50
N SER A 184 -4.71 -1.55 -10.51
CA SER A 184 -4.94 -2.02 -9.15
C SER A 184 -5.33 -3.51 -9.14
N MET A 185 -6.41 -3.90 -8.45
CA MET A 185 -6.94 -5.28 -8.44
C MET A 185 -7.30 -5.81 -9.82
N GLY A 186 -7.58 -4.96 -10.82
CA GLY A 186 -7.85 -5.39 -12.19
C GLY A 186 -6.67 -6.14 -12.82
N GLY A 187 -5.43 -5.82 -12.41
CA GLY A 187 -4.25 -6.58 -12.84
C GLY A 187 -4.18 -7.96 -12.23
N ILE A 188 -4.72 -8.14 -11.01
CA ILE A 188 -4.85 -9.44 -10.34
C ILE A 188 -5.93 -10.28 -11.04
N VAL A 189 -7.06 -9.67 -11.40
CA VAL A 189 -8.12 -10.30 -12.21
C VAL A 189 -7.60 -10.70 -13.60
N ALA A 190 -6.85 -9.83 -14.27
CA ALA A 190 -6.23 -10.14 -15.56
C ALA A 190 -5.22 -11.30 -15.46
N LYS A 191 -4.41 -11.35 -14.39
CA LYS A 191 -3.50 -12.46 -14.09
C LYS A 191 -4.28 -13.76 -13.79
N ALA A 192 -5.47 -13.67 -13.21
CA ALA A 192 -6.31 -14.82 -12.87
C ALA A 192 -6.95 -15.50 -14.09
N LEU A 193 -6.98 -14.85 -15.26
CA LEU A 193 -7.41 -15.48 -16.51
C LEU A 193 -6.63 -16.76 -16.81
N PHE A 194 -5.31 -16.76 -16.53
CA PHE A 194 -4.46 -17.93 -16.73
C PHE A 194 -4.75 -19.08 -15.74
N THR A 195 -5.64 -18.88 -14.77
CA THR A 195 -6.14 -19.94 -13.87
C THR A 195 -7.46 -20.55 -14.34
N GLN A 196 -8.08 -19.98 -15.37
CA GLN A 196 -9.35 -20.48 -15.90
C GLN A 196 -9.11 -21.70 -16.78
N PRO A 197 -9.97 -22.73 -16.68
CA PRO A 197 -9.93 -23.82 -17.64
C PRO A 197 -10.24 -23.29 -19.04
N ASP A 198 -9.63 -23.89 -20.05
CA ASP A 198 -9.86 -23.58 -21.47
C ASP A 198 -9.53 -22.14 -21.91
N PHE A 199 -8.72 -21.40 -21.14
CA PHE A 199 -8.24 -20.08 -21.53
C PHE A 199 -7.06 -20.18 -22.52
N ASP A 200 -7.24 -19.60 -23.72
CA ASP A 200 -6.21 -19.53 -24.75
C ASP A 200 -5.19 -18.41 -24.45
N ALA A 201 -4.17 -18.75 -23.67
CA ALA A 201 -3.11 -17.83 -23.24
C ALA A 201 -2.32 -17.22 -24.41
N ASP A 202 -2.25 -17.92 -25.56
CA ASP A 202 -1.47 -17.49 -26.72
C ASP A 202 -2.14 -16.32 -27.46
N ARG A 203 -3.39 -15.98 -27.12
CA ARG A 203 -4.12 -14.85 -27.71
C ARG A 203 -3.87 -13.51 -27.01
N ILE A 204 -3.17 -13.52 -25.87
CA ILE A 204 -2.78 -12.32 -25.15
C ILE A 204 -1.35 -11.95 -25.52
N SER A 205 -1.14 -10.80 -26.18
CA SER A 205 0.19 -10.37 -26.62
C SER A 205 1.00 -9.74 -25.50
N LEU A 206 0.37 -8.89 -24.67
CA LEU A 206 1.02 -8.10 -23.62
C LEU A 206 0.01 -7.72 -22.53
N ILE A 207 0.47 -7.74 -21.28
CA ILE A 207 -0.26 -7.17 -20.14
C ILE A 207 0.54 -6.02 -19.56
N VAL A 208 -0.08 -4.85 -19.41
CA VAL A 208 0.50 -3.70 -18.70
C VAL A 208 -0.36 -3.42 -17.47
N THR A 209 0.26 -3.50 -16.29
CA THR A 209 -0.44 -3.29 -15.01
C THR A 209 0.04 -2.04 -14.31
N TYR A 210 -0.89 -1.23 -13.83
CA TYR A 210 -0.65 0.01 -13.08
C TYR A 210 -1.02 -0.20 -11.62
N ALA A 211 -0.08 0.03 -10.70
CA ALA A 211 -0.28 -0.04 -9.25
C ALA A 211 -0.95 -1.36 -8.77
N THR A 212 -0.66 -2.47 -9.44
CA THR A 212 -1.27 -3.78 -9.13
C THR A 212 -0.50 -4.50 -8.02
N PRO A 213 -1.15 -4.94 -6.92
CA PRO A 213 -0.48 -5.63 -5.81
C PRO A 213 -0.21 -7.11 -6.12
N HIS A 214 0.77 -7.38 -6.98
CA HIS A 214 1.13 -8.73 -7.47
C HIS A 214 1.64 -9.70 -6.40
N ARG A 215 2.39 -9.23 -5.39
CA ARG A 215 3.01 -10.11 -4.38
C ARG A 215 2.03 -10.62 -3.33
N SER A 216 1.16 -9.74 -2.83
CA SER A 216 0.13 -10.05 -1.86
C SER A 216 -0.95 -8.98 -1.88
N ALA A 217 -2.16 -9.31 -1.43
CA ALA A 217 -3.21 -8.32 -1.19
C ALA A 217 -2.72 -7.24 -0.20
N VAL A 218 -3.24 -6.01 -0.34
CA VAL A 218 -2.96 -4.90 0.58
C VAL A 218 -3.43 -5.23 1.99
N ALA A 219 -4.61 -5.86 2.11
CA ALA A 219 -5.14 -6.39 3.34
C ALA A 219 -5.88 -7.71 3.07
N VAL A 220 -5.61 -8.74 3.88
CA VAL A 220 -6.29 -10.04 3.78
C VAL A 220 -7.41 -10.07 4.82
N LEU A 221 -8.59 -9.57 4.42
CA LEU A 221 -9.76 -9.36 5.30
C LEU A 221 -10.77 -10.52 5.27
N ASP A 222 -10.58 -11.49 4.37
CA ASP A 222 -11.35 -12.72 4.31
C ASP A 222 -10.51 -13.87 3.75
N TRP A 223 -11.03 -15.10 3.90
CA TRP A 223 -10.33 -16.31 3.46
C TRP A 223 -10.35 -16.50 1.94
N HIS A 224 -11.36 -15.97 1.22
CA HIS A 224 -11.43 -16.07 -0.25
C HIS A 224 -10.27 -15.27 -0.87
N MET A 225 -9.94 -14.10 -0.33
CA MET A 225 -8.81 -13.28 -0.76
C MET A 225 -7.50 -14.04 -0.63
N ALA A 226 -7.28 -14.68 0.53
CA ALA A 226 -6.09 -15.49 0.78
C ALA A 226 -5.99 -16.66 -0.21
N ALA A 227 -7.08 -17.40 -0.39
CA ALA A 227 -7.14 -18.54 -1.30
C ALA A 227 -6.93 -18.13 -2.77
N PHE A 228 -7.45 -16.98 -3.18
CA PHE A 228 -7.30 -16.46 -4.53
C PHE A 228 -5.83 -16.15 -4.87
N TYR A 229 -5.12 -15.49 -3.95
CA TYR A 229 -3.68 -15.20 -4.14
C TYR A 229 -2.81 -16.45 -4.11
N GLU A 230 -3.15 -17.45 -3.29
CA GLU A 230 -2.43 -18.72 -3.28
C GLU A 230 -2.57 -19.44 -4.63
N LYS A 231 -3.80 -19.52 -5.16
CA LYS A 231 -4.09 -20.09 -6.50
C LYS A 231 -3.31 -19.35 -7.62
N LEU A 232 -3.16 -18.04 -7.50
CA LEU A 232 -2.37 -17.23 -8.46
C LEU A 232 -0.87 -17.51 -8.41
N ARG A 233 -0.33 -17.88 -7.24
CA ARG A 233 1.08 -18.20 -7.08
C ARG A 233 1.42 -19.55 -7.72
N GLU A 234 0.53 -20.53 -7.63
CA GLU A 234 0.71 -21.87 -8.20
C GLU A 234 0.66 -21.89 -9.75
N SER A 235 -0.03 -20.93 -10.38
CA SER A 235 -0.31 -20.91 -11.83
C SER A 235 0.74 -20.15 -12.67
N GLU A 236 1.98 -20.04 -12.21
CA GLU A 236 3.00 -19.11 -12.76
C GLU A 236 3.69 -19.53 -14.07
N SER A 237 3.40 -20.72 -14.61
CA SER A 237 4.24 -21.34 -15.64
C SER A 237 3.92 -21.00 -17.11
N ARG A 238 2.77 -20.39 -17.45
CA ARG A 238 2.38 -20.09 -18.86
C ARG A 238 1.62 -18.77 -18.99
N ARG A 239 2.34 -17.65 -19.09
CA ARG A 239 1.73 -16.31 -19.19
C ARG A 239 2.33 -15.45 -20.31
N ALA A 240 1.54 -14.49 -20.77
CA ALA A 240 2.00 -13.38 -21.62
C ALA A 240 2.98 -12.49 -20.83
N PRO A 241 3.93 -11.78 -21.51
CA PRO A 241 4.84 -10.87 -20.82
C PRO A 241 4.05 -9.77 -20.07
N ILE A 242 4.45 -9.48 -18.83
CA ILE A 242 3.81 -8.49 -17.99
C ILE A 242 4.76 -7.31 -17.73
N ILE A 243 4.27 -6.09 -17.96
CA ILE A 243 4.93 -4.85 -17.55
C ILE A 243 4.19 -4.29 -16.33
N SER A 244 4.80 -4.37 -15.15
CA SER A 244 4.28 -3.81 -13.92
C SER A 244 4.90 -2.44 -13.62
N ILE A 245 4.03 -1.44 -13.43
CA ILE A 245 4.41 -0.06 -13.14
C ILE A 245 3.79 0.37 -11.80
N GLY A 246 4.61 0.55 -10.77
CA GLY A 246 4.18 1.07 -9.47
C GLY A 246 4.14 2.60 -9.41
N GLY A 247 3.26 3.18 -8.59
CA GLY A 247 3.09 4.64 -8.48
C GLY A 247 4.23 5.38 -7.76
N GLY A 248 5.07 4.65 -7.01
CA GLY A 248 6.14 5.24 -6.21
C GLY A 248 5.65 5.75 -4.85
N GLY A 249 6.35 6.72 -4.26
CA GLY A 249 6.10 7.19 -2.89
C GLY A 249 4.71 7.81 -2.64
N ARG A 250 4.06 8.36 -3.67
CA ARG A 250 2.71 8.96 -3.60
C ARG A 250 1.58 7.92 -3.59
N ASP A 251 1.84 6.67 -3.98
CA ASP A 251 0.84 5.62 -3.85
C ASP A 251 0.81 5.11 -2.40
N LEU A 252 -0.16 5.63 -1.65
CA LEU A 252 -0.39 5.26 -0.25
C LEU A 252 -1.33 4.05 -0.11
N LEU A 253 -2.02 3.66 -1.18
CA LEU A 253 -2.96 2.54 -1.16
C LEU A 253 -2.23 1.23 -1.46
N VAL A 254 -1.42 1.19 -2.52
CA VAL A 254 -0.60 0.04 -2.89
C VAL A 254 0.87 0.40 -2.75
N ARG A 255 1.53 -0.26 -1.80
CA ARG A 255 2.97 -0.10 -1.60
C ARG A 255 3.76 -0.62 -2.81
N THR A 256 4.86 0.06 -3.15
CA THR A 256 5.70 -0.29 -4.29
C THR A 256 6.23 -1.73 -4.23
N ASP A 257 6.54 -2.24 -3.03
CA ASP A 257 7.02 -3.62 -2.88
C ASP A 257 6.01 -4.69 -3.29
N LEU A 258 4.72 -4.38 -3.17
CA LEU A 258 3.64 -5.26 -3.60
C LEU A 258 3.48 -5.28 -5.12
N THR A 259 3.92 -4.24 -5.82
CA THR A 259 3.79 -4.11 -7.28
C THR A 259 4.83 -4.88 -8.08
N SER A 260 5.89 -5.35 -7.42
CA SER A 260 6.99 -6.06 -8.06
C SER A 260 6.60 -7.50 -8.43
N LEU A 261 6.86 -7.89 -9.67
CA LEU A 261 6.68 -9.27 -10.15
C LEU A 261 7.83 -10.17 -9.68
N PRO A 262 7.62 -11.50 -9.60
CA PRO A 262 8.71 -12.47 -9.52
C PRO A 262 9.67 -12.31 -10.70
N ARG A 263 10.95 -12.65 -10.50
CA ARG A 263 11.96 -12.48 -11.55
C ARG A 263 11.72 -13.42 -12.70
N SER A 264 11.60 -12.83 -13.88
CA SER A 264 11.40 -13.52 -15.14
C SER A 264 12.14 -12.74 -16.22
N TYR A 265 12.66 -13.44 -17.24
CA TYR A 265 13.35 -12.79 -18.35
C TYR A 265 12.41 -11.94 -19.22
N TRP A 266 11.13 -12.30 -19.23
CA TRP A 266 10.09 -11.71 -20.08
C TRP A 266 9.33 -10.57 -19.40
N ASP A 267 9.27 -10.58 -18.07
CA ASP A 267 8.52 -9.62 -17.29
C ASP A 267 9.38 -8.41 -16.90
N LEU A 268 8.71 -7.29 -16.70
CA LEU A 268 9.35 -6.03 -16.32
C LEU A 268 8.64 -5.43 -15.12
N SER A 269 9.39 -5.09 -14.07
CA SER A 269 8.88 -4.31 -12.92
C SER A 269 9.64 -2.98 -12.84
N THR A 270 8.91 -1.88 -12.73
CA THR A 270 9.46 -0.53 -12.60
C THR A 270 8.50 0.40 -11.86
N THR A 271 8.92 1.61 -11.54
CA THR A 271 8.06 2.66 -10.96
C THR A 271 7.89 3.83 -11.92
N ALA A 272 6.79 4.56 -11.80
CA ALA A 272 6.55 5.79 -12.56
C ALA A 272 7.71 6.80 -12.41
N THR A 273 8.40 6.80 -11.26
CA THR A 273 9.56 7.67 -11.00
C THR A 273 10.80 7.29 -11.82
N ALA A 274 10.93 6.03 -12.24
CA ALA A 274 12.05 5.55 -13.04
C ALA A 274 11.77 5.54 -14.55
N VAL A 275 10.50 5.51 -14.96
CA VAL A 275 10.11 5.48 -16.37
C VAL A 275 10.64 6.75 -17.09
N PRO A 276 11.42 6.60 -18.18
CA PRO A 276 11.94 7.72 -18.95
C PRO A 276 10.84 8.67 -19.43
N ALA A 277 11.08 9.98 -19.29
CA ALA A 277 10.12 11.05 -19.58
C ALA A 277 8.87 11.10 -18.69
N VAL A 278 8.77 10.24 -17.67
CA VAL A 278 7.75 10.30 -16.60
C VAL A 278 8.37 10.95 -15.37
N TRP A 279 9.34 10.30 -14.73
CA TRP A 279 10.14 10.84 -13.60
C TRP A 279 9.36 11.50 -12.46
N VAL A 280 8.10 11.14 -12.30
CA VAL A 280 7.21 11.65 -11.26
C VAL A 280 6.58 10.50 -10.52
N SER A 281 6.33 10.68 -9.22
CA SER A 281 5.51 9.75 -8.47
C SER A 281 4.03 10.09 -8.71
N THR A 282 3.19 9.06 -8.74
CA THR A 282 1.75 9.16 -8.94
C THR A 282 1.04 8.57 -7.73
N ASP A 283 -0.02 9.21 -7.27
CA ASP A 283 -0.93 8.53 -6.34
C ASP A 283 -1.70 7.39 -7.04
N HIS A 284 -2.39 6.59 -6.24
CA HIS A 284 -3.02 5.35 -6.69
C HIS A 284 -3.94 5.55 -7.90
N LEU A 285 -4.78 6.58 -7.86
CA LEU A 285 -5.71 6.84 -8.97
C LEU A 285 -5.03 7.63 -10.10
N CYS A 286 -4.11 8.54 -9.77
CA CYS A 286 -3.45 9.39 -10.76
C CYS A 286 -2.67 8.62 -11.81
N ILE A 287 -2.15 7.44 -11.47
CA ILE A 287 -1.33 6.63 -12.38
C ILE A 287 -1.99 6.35 -13.74
N VAL A 288 -3.33 6.24 -13.81
CA VAL A 288 -4.03 5.91 -15.07
C VAL A 288 -4.34 7.10 -15.97
N TRP A 289 -4.31 8.33 -15.44
CA TRP A 289 -4.51 9.56 -16.22
C TRP A 289 -3.28 10.45 -16.25
N CYS A 290 -2.17 9.96 -15.71
CA CYS A 290 -0.93 10.70 -15.67
C CYS A 290 -0.37 10.89 -17.08
N GLN A 291 -0.40 12.11 -17.61
CA GLN A 291 -0.15 12.38 -19.02
C GLN A 291 1.22 11.86 -19.48
N GLN A 292 2.26 12.04 -18.68
CA GLN A 292 3.59 11.56 -19.01
C GLN A 292 3.61 10.03 -19.18
N LEU A 293 2.99 9.29 -18.26
CA LEU A 293 2.94 7.82 -18.26
C LEU A 293 2.00 7.28 -19.35
N VAL A 294 0.86 7.94 -19.56
CA VAL A 294 -0.07 7.63 -20.65
C VAL A 294 0.63 7.79 -22.00
N LEU A 295 1.39 8.87 -22.20
CA LEU A 295 2.15 9.09 -23.43
C LEU A 295 3.29 8.08 -23.60
N ALA A 296 3.96 7.66 -22.52
CA ALA A 296 4.98 6.62 -22.56
C ALA A 296 4.37 5.27 -22.97
N THR A 297 3.25 4.89 -22.36
CA THR A 297 2.51 3.66 -22.69
C THR A 297 2.03 3.70 -24.14
N ALA A 298 1.38 4.79 -24.57
CA ALA A 298 0.89 4.91 -25.94
C ALA A 298 2.02 4.78 -26.97
N ARG A 299 3.18 5.41 -26.74
CA ARG A 299 4.36 5.27 -27.62
C ARG A 299 4.86 3.83 -27.68
N ALA A 300 4.91 3.14 -26.54
CA ALA A 300 5.27 1.72 -26.50
C ALA A 300 4.30 0.87 -27.33
N LEU A 301 2.98 1.06 -27.17
CA LEU A 301 1.99 0.31 -27.95
C LEU A 301 2.11 0.55 -29.46
N PHE A 302 2.32 1.79 -29.91
CA PHE A 302 2.52 2.07 -31.34
C PHE A 302 3.84 1.52 -31.89
N ASP A 303 4.90 1.45 -31.07
CA ASP A 303 6.17 0.81 -31.48
C ASP A 303 6.07 -0.73 -31.46
N LEU A 304 5.01 -1.30 -30.88
CA LEU A 304 4.65 -2.72 -30.95
C LEU A 304 3.79 -3.09 -32.15
N VAL A 305 3.35 -2.13 -32.97
CA VAL A 305 2.52 -2.41 -34.15
C VAL A 305 3.38 -2.87 -35.31
N ASP A 306 3.06 -4.06 -35.85
CA ASP A 306 3.53 -4.45 -37.18
C ASP A 306 2.76 -3.64 -38.23
N LYS A 307 3.46 -2.68 -38.84
CA LYS A 307 2.88 -1.75 -39.82
C LYS A 307 2.37 -2.44 -41.09
N GLN A 308 2.92 -3.60 -41.46
CA GLN A 308 2.53 -4.29 -42.68
C GLN A 308 1.20 -5.03 -42.48
N ASN A 309 1.10 -5.76 -41.37
CA ASN A 309 -0.05 -6.61 -41.07
C ASN A 309 -1.12 -5.90 -40.22
N LYS A 310 -0.83 -4.70 -39.69
CA LYS A 310 -1.71 -3.91 -38.80
C LYS A 310 -2.17 -4.71 -37.58
N VAL A 311 -1.25 -5.50 -37.03
CA VAL A 311 -1.46 -6.29 -35.81
C VAL A 311 -0.42 -5.91 -34.77
N VAL A 312 -0.74 -6.15 -33.50
CA VAL A 312 0.23 -6.05 -32.42
C VAL A 312 1.21 -7.22 -32.55
N MET A 313 2.51 -6.94 -32.43
CA MET A 313 3.56 -7.94 -32.52
C MET A 313 3.45 -9.01 -31.44
N TRP A 314 3.74 -10.25 -31.81
CA TRP A 314 3.74 -11.43 -30.93
C TRP A 314 5.13 -11.84 -30.45
N ASP A 315 6.19 -11.32 -31.08
CA ASP A 315 7.56 -11.67 -30.74
C ASP A 315 7.94 -11.12 -29.36
N ARG A 316 8.11 -12.02 -28.39
CA ARG A 316 8.49 -11.71 -27.02
C ARG A 316 9.82 -10.96 -26.93
N HIS A 317 10.78 -11.21 -27.84
CA HIS A 317 12.05 -10.50 -27.85
C HIS A 317 11.87 -9.03 -28.27
N LYS A 318 11.09 -8.78 -29.31
CA LYS A 318 10.78 -7.42 -29.75
C LYS A 318 9.91 -6.68 -28.72
N ILE A 319 8.93 -7.36 -28.10
CA ILE A 319 8.14 -6.80 -26.98
C ILE A 319 9.06 -6.34 -25.86
N ARG A 320 10.01 -7.20 -25.45
CA ARG A 320 11.00 -6.88 -24.44
C ARG A 320 11.91 -5.71 -24.86
N GLN A 321 12.34 -5.66 -26.13
CA GLN A 321 13.18 -4.57 -26.62
C GLN A 321 12.45 -3.22 -26.53
N VAL A 322 11.18 -3.18 -26.97
CA VAL A 322 10.34 -1.97 -26.91
C VAL A 322 10.02 -1.59 -25.46
N SER A 323 9.72 -2.57 -24.60
CA SER A 323 9.43 -2.31 -23.18
C SER A 323 10.65 -1.75 -22.45
N HIS A 324 11.84 -2.31 -22.65
CA HIS A 324 13.08 -1.78 -22.08
C HIS A 324 13.37 -0.35 -22.57
N PHE A 325 13.10 -0.05 -23.85
CA PHE A 325 13.32 1.28 -24.40
C PHE A 325 12.40 2.34 -23.78
N HIS A 326 11.10 2.06 -23.64
CA HIS A 326 10.14 3.04 -23.14
C HIS A 326 10.05 3.12 -21.62
N PHE A 327 10.29 2.01 -20.90
CA PHE A 327 10.05 1.93 -19.46
C PHE A 327 11.31 1.84 -18.59
N LEU A 328 12.48 1.50 -19.14
CA LEU A 328 13.74 1.45 -18.38
C LEU A 328 14.77 2.47 -18.84
N ARG A 329 14.97 2.59 -20.16
CA ARG A 329 16.05 3.43 -20.70
C ARG A 329 15.75 3.90 -22.12
N GLN A 330 15.49 5.20 -22.24
CA GLN A 330 15.31 5.89 -23.51
C GLN A 330 16.56 6.74 -23.83
N PRO A 331 17.49 6.28 -24.69
CA PRO A 331 18.71 7.00 -25.01
C PRO A 331 18.51 8.20 -25.94
N PHE A 332 17.51 8.15 -26.83
CA PHE A 332 17.23 9.20 -27.80
C PHE A 332 15.78 9.12 -28.29
N GLY A 333 15.23 10.26 -28.70
CA GLY A 333 13.95 10.33 -29.40
C GLY A 333 12.75 9.84 -28.58
N LYS A 334 11.61 9.69 -29.25
CA LYS A 334 10.34 9.25 -28.65
C LYS A 334 9.83 7.91 -29.21
N GLN A 335 10.59 7.30 -30.11
CA GLN A 335 10.25 6.09 -30.85
C GLN A 335 11.50 5.24 -31.00
N LEU A 336 11.34 3.93 -30.87
CA LEU A 336 12.34 2.97 -31.27
C LEU A 336 12.37 2.94 -32.80
N SER A 337 13.37 3.55 -33.41
CA SER A 337 13.62 3.36 -34.84
C SER A 337 14.10 1.93 -35.08
N ASP A 338 13.65 1.29 -36.17
CA ASP A 338 14.29 0.08 -36.75
C ASP A 338 15.68 0.46 -37.28
N CYS A 339 16.55 0.92 -36.39
CA CYS A 339 17.94 1.14 -36.71
C CYS A 339 18.63 -0.22 -36.61
N SER A 340 18.65 -0.91 -37.76
CA SER A 340 19.82 -1.70 -38.15
C SER A 340 21.07 -0.89 -37.79
N HIS A 341 21.91 -1.42 -36.92
CA HIS A 341 23.10 -0.72 -36.46
C HIS A 341 24.18 -0.66 -37.54
N SER A 342 24.96 0.43 -37.49
CA SER A 342 26.38 0.52 -37.86
C SER A 342 26.75 0.48 -39.33
N GLU A 343 26.18 1.37 -40.15
CA GLU A 343 26.97 1.92 -41.25
C GLU A 343 27.91 3.01 -40.70
N GLY A 344 29.17 2.99 -41.15
CA GLY A 344 30.12 4.05 -40.83
C GLY A 344 29.60 5.38 -41.37
N MET A 345 29.37 6.36 -40.51
CA MET A 345 29.00 7.70 -40.95
C MET A 345 30.25 8.45 -41.41
N HIS A 346 30.21 8.95 -42.64
CA HIS A 346 31.23 9.86 -43.15
C HIS A 346 30.89 11.31 -42.76
N PHE A 347 31.90 12.03 -42.27
CA PHE A 347 31.81 13.43 -41.89
C PHE A 347 32.67 14.27 -42.85
N GLY A 348 32.05 15.30 -43.45
CA GLY A 348 32.75 16.27 -44.27
C GLY A 348 33.52 17.31 -43.44
N SER A 349 34.45 18.02 -44.07
CA SER A 349 35.22 19.11 -43.44
C SER A 349 34.46 20.44 -43.29
N GLY A 350 33.16 20.47 -43.60
CA GLY A 350 32.31 21.65 -43.48
C GLY A 350 31.87 21.92 -42.02
N GLY A 351 31.50 23.17 -41.73
CA GLY A 351 31.07 23.61 -40.41
C GLY A 351 32.21 24.07 -39.48
N GLU A 352 31.86 24.48 -38.27
CA GLU A 352 32.83 24.91 -37.25
C GLU A 352 33.35 23.69 -36.48
N TRP A 353 34.67 23.53 -36.39
CA TRP A 353 35.33 22.44 -35.63
C TRP A 353 36.07 23.00 -34.41
N ILE A 354 35.75 22.48 -33.22
CA ILE A 354 36.30 22.94 -31.94
C ILE A 354 36.82 21.73 -31.15
N GLU A 355 38.11 21.74 -30.83
CA GLU A 355 38.74 20.74 -29.96
C GLU A 355 38.57 21.11 -28.49
N LYS A 356 38.27 20.12 -27.65
CA LYS A 356 38.08 20.29 -26.20
C LYS A 356 39.17 19.57 -25.42
N PHE A 357 40.29 20.27 -25.22
CA PHE A 357 41.48 19.76 -24.53
C PHE A 357 41.46 19.94 -23.02
N GLU A 358 40.58 20.78 -22.48
CA GLU A 358 40.47 20.97 -21.03
C GLU A 358 39.90 19.71 -20.36
N ARG A 359 40.21 19.51 -19.08
CA ARG A 359 39.62 18.40 -18.31
C ARG A 359 38.13 18.59 -18.11
N SER A 360 37.70 19.81 -17.79
CA SER A 360 36.30 20.19 -17.64
C SER A 360 36.06 21.40 -18.54
N TRP A 361 34.99 21.37 -19.33
CA TRP A 361 34.70 22.39 -20.33
C TRP A 361 33.20 22.60 -20.52
N ARG A 362 32.85 23.80 -20.99
CA ARG A 362 31.47 24.21 -21.28
C ARG A 362 31.39 24.79 -22.69
N PHE A 363 30.36 24.43 -23.42
CA PHE A 363 29.98 25.02 -24.70
C PHE A 363 28.53 25.50 -24.57
N THR A 364 28.31 26.81 -24.74
CA THR A 364 26.97 27.41 -24.66
C THR A 364 26.78 28.36 -25.83
N ARG A 365 25.69 28.19 -26.58
CA ARG A 365 25.26 29.11 -27.64
C ARG A 365 23.77 29.37 -27.50
N GLY A 366 23.34 30.63 -27.56
CA GLY A 366 21.92 31.00 -27.53
C GLY A 366 21.15 30.53 -28.77
N LYS A 367 21.82 30.55 -29.93
CA LYS A 367 21.36 29.97 -31.21
C LYS A 367 22.58 29.42 -31.95
N VAL A 368 22.40 28.36 -32.73
CA VAL A 368 23.44 27.74 -33.56
C VAL A 368 23.03 27.91 -35.02
N LEU A 369 23.78 28.72 -35.77
CA LEU A 369 23.45 29.08 -37.17
C LEU A 369 24.02 28.10 -38.19
N SER A 370 25.17 27.51 -37.90
CA SER A 370 25.86 26.51 -38.72
C SER A 370 26.23 25.30 -37.87
N SER A 371 26.43 24.14 -38.51
CA SER A 371 26.79 22.92 -37.77
C SER A 371 28.13 23.07 -37.05
N VAL A 372 28.16 22.70 -35.77
CA VAL A 372 29.36 22.72 -34.93
C VAL A 372 29.74 21.29 -34.54
N SER A 373 31.00 20.95 -34.74
CA SER A 373 31.59 19.65 -34.41
C SER A 373 32.58 19.84 -33.25
N LEU A 374 32.26 19.28 -32.09
CA LEU A 374 33.16 19.28 -30.93
C LEU A 374 33.93 17.96 -30.88
N THR A 375 35.25 18.01 -30.84
CA THR A 375 36.12 16.83 -30.73
C THR A 375 36.70 16.73 -29.32
N VAL A 376 36.53 15.56 -28.69
CA VAL A 376 36.98 15.29 -27.32
C VAL A 376 38.04 14.19 -27.34
N PRO A 377 39.29 14.48 -26.92
CA PRO A 377 40.37 13.49 -26.90
C PRO A 377 40.17 12.42 -25.83
N LEU A 378 40.57 11.18 -26.14
CA LEU A 378 40.50 10.03 -25.23
C LEU A 378 41.87 9.70 -24.62
N TYR A 379 41.95 9.64 -23.29
CA TYR A 379 43.13 9.21 -22.55
C TYR A 379 42.83 7.94 -21.74
N GLU A 380 43.73 6.95 -21.76
CA GLU A 380 43.43 5.60 -21.26
C GLU A 380 43.06 5.54 -19.77
N GLN A 381 43.62 6.44 -18.96
CA GLN A 381 43.38 6.51 -17.53
C GLN A 381 42.08 7.25 -17.14
N ASP A 382 41.44 7.91 -18.09
CA ASP A 382 40.29 8.78 -17.84
C ASP A 382 38.96 8.12 -18.25
N SER A 383 37.88 8.56 -17.62
CA SER A 383 36.51 8.35 -18.06
C SER A 383 35.93 9.68 -18.52
N VAL A 384 34.99 9.63 -19.46
CA VAL A 384 34.37 10.83 -20.06
C VAL A 384 32.90 10.85 -19.65
N VAL A 385 32.45 11.98 -19.15
CA VAL A 385 31.04 12.28 -18.94
C VAL A 385 30.68 13.55 -19.71
N ILE A 386 29.61 13.50 -20.48
CA ILE A 386 29.10 14.62 -21.27
C ILE A 386 27.61 14.76 -20.99
N VAL A 387 27.20 15.97 -20.64
CA VAL A 387 25.82 16.34 -20.42
C VAL A 387 25.44 17.40 -21.45
N ALA A 388 24.41 17.14 -22.24
CA ALA A 388 23.95 18.03 -23.29
C ALA A 388 22.47 18.39 -23.11
N THR A 389 22.14 19.67 -23.32
CA THR A 389 20.78 20.20 -23.32
C THR A 389 20.49 20.96 -24.61
N GLY A 390 19.26 20.83 -25.11
CA GLY A 390 18.78 21.59 -26.28
C GLY A 390 19.19 21.03 -27.65
N LEU A 391 19.72 19.80 -27.71
CA LEU A 391 20.05 19.13 -28.97
C LEU A 391 18.81 18.61 -29.70
N ARG A 392 18.69 18.87 -31.00
CA ARG A 392 17.55 18.42 -31.84
C ARG A 392 17.79 17.09 -32.56
N ASN A 393 19.03 16.80 -32.92
CA ASN A 393 19.40 15.55 -33.60
C ASN A 393 19.23 14.33 -32.69
N LYS A 394 18.77 13.19 -33.23
CA LYS A 394 18.69 11.92 -32.48
C LYS A 394 20.09 11.39 -32.16
N GLU A 395 20.94 11.28 -33.18
CA GLU A 395 22.34 10.90 -33.07
C GLU A 395 23.20 12.14 -32.94
N TRP A 396 23.86 12.28 -31.79
CA TRP A 396 24.58 13.49 -31.39
C TRP A 396 26.01 13.23 -30.97
N ILE A 397 26.36 12.00 -30.60
CA ILE A 397 27.70 11.62 -30.18
C ILE A 397 28.17 10.40 -30.96
N PHE A 398 29.40 10.46 -31.45
CA PHE A 398 30.00 9.48 -32.33
C PHE A 398 31.41 9.12 -31.84
N GLY A 399 31.77 7.84 -31.99
CA GLY A 399 33.14 7.36 -31.81
C GLY A 399 33.86 7.45 -33.14
N CYS A 400 34.93 8.24 -33.21
CA CYS A 400 35.65 8.50 -34.44
C CYS A 400 36.65 7.37 -34.76
N THR A 401 36.55 6.76 -35.94
CA THR A 401 37.47 5.70 -36.43
C THR A 401 38.57 6.28 -37.32
N GLY A 402 38.22 7.21 -38.21
CA GLY A 402 39.14 7.90 -39.12
C GLY A 402 39.32 9.37 -38.76
N THR A 403 40.56 9.85 -38.68
CA THR A 403 40.86 11.27 -38.40
C THR A 403 41.83 11.83 -39.44
N LYS A 404 41.59 13.06 -39.90
CA LYS A 404 42.46 13.81 -40.80
C LYS A 404 42.82 15.14 -40.16
N ASP A 405 44.08 15.53 -40.24
CA ASP A 405 44.50 16.87 -39.83
C ASP A 405 44.19 17.87 -40.96
N VAL A 406 43.43 18.91 -40.66
CA VAL A 406 43.13 20.00 -41.59
C VAL A 406 43.48 21.32 -40.91
N ARG A 407 44.59 21.94 -41.35
CA ARG A 407 45.11 23.21 -40.81
C ARG A 407 45.41 23.15 -39.30
N GLY A 408 45.97 22.04 -38.82
CA GLY A 408 46.37 21.86 -37.41
C GLY A 408 45.21 21.51 -36.48
N ARG A 409 44.11 20.96 -37.02
CA ARG A 409 42.93 20.52 -36.27
C ARG A 409 42.58 19.09 -36.68
N GLN A 410 42.39 18.22 -35.69
CA GLN A 410 42.03 16.83 -35.90
C GLN A 410 40.53 16.73 -36.21
N VAL A 411 40.22 16.55 -37.49
CA VAL A 411 38.86 16.39 -38.02
C VAL A 411 38.52 14.91 -38.10
N CYS A 412 37.35 14.53 -37.60
CA CYS A 412 36.84 13.18 -37.75
C CYS A 412 36.29 13.00 -39.18
N THR A 413 36.75 12.00 -39.92
CA THR A 413 36.27 11.69 -41.28
C THR A 413 35.24 10.57 -41.28
N GLU A 414 35.37 9.62 -40.37
CA GLU A 414 34.52 8.44 -40.25
C GLU A 414 34.26 8.12 -38.78
N GLY A 415 33.04 7.70 -38.46
CA GLY A 415 32.72 7.28 -37.10
C GLY A 415 31.41 6.52 -36.97
N VAL A 416 31.22 5.95 -35.78
CA VAL A 416 30.05 5.14 -35.41
C VAL A 416 29.25 5.87 -34.34
N SER A 417 27.93 5.89 -34.47
CA SER A 417 27.05 6.50 -33.48
C SER A 417 27.15 5.80 -32.11
N LEU A 418 27.34 6.60 -31.07
CA LEU A 418 27.37 6.17 -29.67
C LEU A 418 26.15 6.69 -28.88
N SER A 419 25.23 7.39 -29.53
CA SER A 419 24.04 7.96 -28.88
C SER A 419 23.15 6.92 -28.21
N THR A 420 23.15 5.67 -28.70
CA THR A 420 22.40 4.56 -28.08
C THR A 420 22.94 4.14 -26.71
N ARG A 421 24.21 4.44 -26.42
CA ARG A 421 24.84 4.25 -25.10
C ARG A 421 24.63 5.44 -24.17
N GLY A 422 23.97 6.50 -24.63
CA GLY A 422 23.55 7.62 -23.79
C GLY A 422 22.29 7.29 -22.99
N GLU A 423 21.79 8.28 -22.27
CA GLU A 423 20.53 8.22 -21.53
C GLU A 423 19.89 9.61 -21.48
N ARG A 424 18.56 9.66 -21.53
CA ARG A 424 17.80 10.88 -21.30
C ARG A 424 17.54 11.06 -19.81
N ILE A 425 17.70 12.29 -19.30
CA ILE A 425 17.46 12.64 -17.89
C ILE A 425 16.53 13.87 -17.80
N PRO A 426 15.89 14.13 -16.64
CA PRO A 426 15.04 15.30 -16.48
C PRO A 426 15.82 16.62 -16.62
N ALA A 427 15.24 17.55 -17.37
CA ALA A 427 15.66 18.94 -17.45
C ALA A 427 14.83 19.79 -16.48
N ARG A 428 15.35 20.95 -16.08
CA ARG A 428 14.63 21.84 -15.15
C ARG A 428 13.42 22.52 -15.81
N GLN A 429 13.47 22.71 -17.12
CA GLN A 429 12.35 23.16 -17.95
C GLN A 429 11.79 21.95 -18.71
N SER A 430 10.47 21.75 -18.62
CA SER A 430 9.76 20.58 -19.17
C SER A 430 9.97 20.37 -20.67
N ASP A 431 10.12 21.45 -21.43
CA ASP A 431 10.27 21.40 -22.89
C ASP A 431 11.69 21.07 -23.39
N LEU A 432 12.69 21.09 -22.50
CA LEU A 432 14.08 20.84 -22.89
C LEU A 432 14.46 19.38 -22.72
N GLU A 433 15.04 18.80 -23.77
CA GLU A 433 15.64 17.48 -23.68
C GLU A 433 17.07 17.59 -23.12
N ARG A 434 17.33 16.86 -22.04
CA ARG A 434 18.66 16.69 -21.45
C ARG A 434 19.13 15.26 -21.62
N ARG A 435 20.35 15.10 -22.11
CA ARG A 435 20.97 13.80 -22.40
C ARG A 435 22.33 13.70 -21.73
N ILE A 436 22.68 12.49 -21.32
CA ILE A 436 23.96 12.15 -20.75
C ILE A 436 24.65 11.06 -21.57
N PHE A 437 25.97 11.13 -21.64
CA PHE A 437 26.82 10.05 -22.11
C PHE A 437 27.94 9.86 -21.11
N HIS A 438 28.18 8.61 -20.72
CA HIS A 438 29.19 8.27 -19.75
C HIS A 438 29.83 6.92 -20.11
N ASP A 439 31.15 6.91 -20.35
CA ASP A 439 31.90 5.68 -20.64
C ASP A 439 33.38 5.82 -20.22
N GLY A 440 34.08 4.69 -20.10
CA GLY A 440 35.52 4.66 -19.86
C GLY A 440 36.29 4.85 -21.16
N SER A 441 37.29 5.74 -21.19
CA SER A 441 38.06 6.00 -22.40
C SER A 441 38.83 4.77 -22.88
N LEU A 442 39.28 3.90 -21.97
CA LEU A 442 39.91 2.62 -22.30
C LEU A 442 38.95 1.68 -23.06
N SER A 443 37.68 1.61 -22.64
CA SER A 443 36.63 0.83 -23.32
C SER A 443 36.39 1.37 -24.73
N LEU A 444 36.35 2.70 -24.88
CA LEU A 444 36.18 3.36 -26.18
C LEU A 444 37.39 3.13 -27.11
N LYS A 445 38.61 3.25 -26.60
CA LYS A 445 39.83 2.98 -27.38
C LYS A 445 39.94 1.52 -27.83
N ARG A 446 39.59 0.57 -26.96
CA ARG A 446 39.55 -0.87 -27.31
C ARG A 446 38.56 -1.19 -28.44
N ARG A 447 37.55 -0.35 -28.64
CA ARG A 447 36.61 -0.43 -29.78
C ARG A 447 37.13 0.24 -31.05
N GLY A 448 38.37 0.74 -31.06
CA GLY A 448 39.00 1.38 -32.22
C GLY A 448 38.77 2.88 -32.36
N PHE A 449 38.17 3.55 -31.35
CA PHE A 449 37.89 4.98 -31.45
C PHE A 449 39.09 5.84 -31.02
N LYS A 450 39.46 6.80 -31.87
CA LYS A 450 40.56 7.75 -31.63
C LYS A 450 40.13 8.92 -30.74
N CYS A 451 38.94 9.47 -31.01
CA CYS A 451 38.33 10.56 -30.25
C CYS A 451 36.80 10.43 -30.25
N LEU A 452 36.13 11.22 -29.41
CA LEU A 452 34.68 11.38 -29.48
C LEU A 452 34.34 12.63 -30.28
N LEU A 453 33.32 12.53 -31.14
CA LEU A 453 32.77 13.63 -31.91
C LEU A 453 31.36 13.92 -31.43
N ILE A 454 31.09 15.17 -31.03
CA ILE A 454 29.76 15.66 -30.70
C ILE A 454 29.30 16.58 -31.83
N LYS A 455 28.21 16.22 -32.50
CA LYS A 455 27.67 16.98 -33.62
C LYS A 455 26.46 17.80 -33.17
N VAL A 456 26.57 19.12 -33.30
CA VAL A 456 25.50 20.08 -33.02
C VAL A 456 24.97 20.60 -34.34
N LEU A 457 23.69 20.33 -34.64
CA LEU A 457 23.04 20.85 -35.84
C LEU A 457 22.52 22.29 -35.60
N PRO A 458 22.30 23.07 -36.68
CA PRO A 458 21.68 24.38 -36.58
C PRO A 458 20.35 24.32 -35.82
N THR A 459 20.18 25.21 -34.84
CA THR A 459 18.98 25.27 -34.00
C THR A 459 18.75 26.68 -33.47
N GLY A 460 17.48 27.08 -33.42
CA GLY A 460 17.06 28.35 -32.81
C GLY A 460 16.96 28.31 -31.29
N ALA A 461 17.15 27.14 -30.67
CA ALA A 461 17.14 26.96 -29.22
C ALA A 461 18.54 27.12 -28.60
N LYS A 462 18.60 27.49 -27.32
CA LYS A 462 19.84 27.53 -26.54
C LYS A 462 20.40 26.11 -26.40
N VAL A 463 21.66 25.91 -26.79
CA VAL A 463 22.38 24.64 -26.64
C VAL A 463 23.44 24.82 -25.57
N THR A 464 23.47 23.90 -24.58
CA THR A 464 24.53 23.85 -23.57
C THR A 464 25.09 22.42 -23.50
N ILE A 465 26.40 22.29 -23.61
CA ILE A 465 27.12 21.02 -23.51
C ILE A 465 28.23 21.19 -22.49
N VAL A 466 28.22 20.38 -21.45
CA VAL A 466 29.25 20.35 -20.42
C VAL A 466 29.90 18.98 -20.45
N GLY A 467 31.22 18.95 -20.50
CA GLY A 467 31.97 17.70 -20.52
C GLY A 467 33.10 17.69 -19.52
N GLU A 468 33.34 16.54 -18.91
CA GLU A 468 34.46 16.30 -18.01
C GLU A 468 35.18 14.99 -18.37
N ARG A 469 36.52 15.03 -18.31
CA ARG A 469 37.39 13.86 -18.28
C ARG A 469 37.99 13.72 -16.89
N TYR A 470 37.78 12.57 -16.27
CA TYR A 470 38.11 12.35 -14.86
C TYR A 470 38.64 10.94 -14.60
N ARG A 471 39.41 10.77 -13.53
CA ARG A 471 39.88 9.45 -13.06
C ARG A 471 38.86 8.81 -12.11
N LYS A 472 38.45 7.56 -12.40
CA LYS A 472 37.40 6.85 -11.63
C LYS A 472 37.62 6.80 -10.12
N GLY A 473 38.88 6.62 -9.68
CA GLY A 473 39.21 6.51 -8.25
C GLY A 473 38.88 7.76 -7.42
N GLY A 474 38.88 8.96 -8.04
CA GLY A 474 38.52 10.21 -7.35
C GLY A 474 37.03 10.48 -7.26
N ARG A 475 36.25 10.01 -8.25
CA ARG A 475 34.81 10.31 -8.40
C ARG A 475 33.86 9.24 -7.87
N THR A 476 34.38 8.05 -7.54
CA THR A 476 33.58 6.98 -6.90
C THR A 476 33.83 7.01 -5.40
N LYS A 477 32.78 7.27 -4.61
CA LYS A 477 32.86 7.29 -3.14
C LYS A 477 31.93 6.22 -2.57
N ARG A 478 32.34 5.58 -1.48
CA ARG A 478 31.49 4.66 -0.72
C ARG A 478 31.28 5.26 0.65
N LEU A 479 30.03 5.44 1.04
CA LEU A 479 29.67 6.10 2.29
C LEU A 479 28.96 5.08 3.18
N PRO A 480 29.38 4.94 4.45
CA PRO A 480 28.62 4.15 5.42
C PRO A 480 27.27 4.83 5.73
N PRO A 481 26.28 4.08 6.22
CA PRO A 481 25.01 4.66 6.61
C PRO A 481 25.19 5.54 7.87
N PRO A 482 24.46 6.66 8.00
CA PRO A 482 24.46 7.44 9.23
C PRO A 482 24.06 6.60 10.45
N SER A 483 24.73 6.82 11.59
CA SER A 483 24.38 6.14 12.84
C SER A 483 23.00 6.58 13.34
N PRO A 484 22.15 5.68 13.84
CA PRO A 484 20.90 6.03 14.52
C PRO A 484 21.12 6.95 15.72
N VAL A 485 22.27 6.84 16.39
CA VAL A 485 22.66 7.68 17.54
C VAL A 485 22.87 9.14 17.12
N TRP A 486 23.11 9.39 15.82
CA TRP A 486 23.28 10.73 15.24
C TRP A 486 21.96 11.33 14.75
N ALA A 487 20.80 10.83 15.19
CA ALA A 487 19.48 11.39 14.84
C ALA A 487 19.38 12.90 15.09
N ALA A 488 20.17 13.46 16.02
CA ALA A 488 20.19 14.89 16.34
C ALA A 488 21.27 15.70 15.59
N THR A 489 22.26 15.07 14.93
CA THR A 489 23.43 15.78 14.38
C THR A 489 23.67 15.48 12.91
N ARG A 490 23.58 16.54 12.08
CA ARG A 490 23.98 16.47 10.67
C ARG A 490 25.48 16.24 10.53
N SER A 491 25.86 15.24 9.74
CA SER A 491 27.26 14.89 9.50
C SER A 491 27.67 15.24 8.08
N LYS A 492 28.84 15.87 7.91
CA LYS A 492 29.41 16.17 6.59
C LYS A 492 29.99 14.88 6.00
N VAL A 493 29.50 14.46 4.84
CA VAL A 493 29.90 13.18 4.23
C VAL A 493 30.71 13.35 2.94
N LEU A 494 30.48 14.43 2.19
CA LEU A 494 31.27 14.79 1.02
C LEU A 494 31.39 16.30 0.91
N GLY A 495 32.59 16.80 0.58
CA GLY A 495 32.80 18.18 0.15
C GLY A 495 33.37 18.17 -1.27
N VAL A 496 32.77 18.95 -2.16
CA VAL A 496 33.21 19.13 -3.54
C VAL A 496 33.64 20.59 -3.68
N PRO A 497 34.95 20.88 -3.62
CA PRO A 497 35.45 22.23 -3.82
C PRO A 497 35.33 22.63 -5.29
N MET A 498 35.15 23.93 -5.54
CA MET A 498 35.02 24.48 -6.90
C MET A 498 36.27 24.23 -7.75
N THR A 499 37.45 24.15 -7.13
CA THR A 499 38.74 23.90 -7.80
C THR A 499 38.83 22.53 -8.49
N GLU A 500 38.00 21.58 -8.08
CA GLU A 500 37.96 20.26 -8.72
C GLU A 500 37.24 20.24 -10.06
N GLY A 501 36.45 21.27 -10.39
CA GLY A 501 35.69 21.37 -11.64
C GLY A 501 34.83 20.14 -11.94
N ALA A 502 34.25 19.53 -10.91
CA ALA A 502 33.59 18.23 -10.97
C ALA A 502 32.19 18.32 -11.57
N LEU A 503 31.95 17.60 -12.66
CA LEU A 503 30.64 17.41 -13.28
C LEU A 503 29.94 16.15 -12.76
N PHE A 504 30.69 15.12 -12.36
CA PHE A 504 30.10 13.83 -11.95
C PHE A 504 30.73 13.22 -10.69
N TYR A 505 29.87 12.72 -9.80
CA TYR A 505 30.23 11.86 -8.68
C TYR A 505 29.30 10.64 -8.62
N ASN A 506 29.85 9.46 -8.35
CA ASN A 506 29.09 8.25 -8.06
C ASN A 506 29.29 7.86 -6.60
N VAL A 507 28.26 8.01 -5.80
CA VAL A 507 28.27 7.77 -4.36
C VAL A 507 27.48 6.50 -4.07
N THR A 508 28.14 5.45 -3.59
CA THR A 508 27.47 4.22 -3.14
C THR A 508 27.19 4.28 -1.65
N LEU A 509 25.93 4.13 -1.27
CA LEU A 509 25.48 4.08 0.13
C LEU A 509 25.55 2.62 0.60
N LEU A 510 26.53 2.33 1.45
CA LEU A 510 26.75 0.98 1.98
C LEU A 510 25.69 0.65 3.04
N GLY A 511 25.21 -0.60 3.05
CA GLY A 511 24.30 -1.08 4.08
C GLY A 511 22.90 -0.47 4.06
N LEU A 512 22.54 0.31 3.02
CA LEU A 512 21.16 0.72 2.75
C LEU A 512 20.47 -0.38 1.94
N ASP A 513 19.88 -1.34 2.63
CA ASP A 513 19.22 -2.54 2.06
C ASP A 513 17.82 -2.81 2.63
N HIS A 514 17.41 -2.06 3.66
CA HIS A 514 16.20 -2.33 4.44
C HIS A 514 15.20 -1.16 4.40
N VAL A 515 13.90 -1.48 4.40
CA VAL A 515 12.80 -0.51 4.22
C VAL A 515 12.65 0.49 5.38
N LEU A 516 13.04 0.10 6.59
CA LEU A 516 13.03 1.00 7.74
C LEU A 516 14.19 2.01 7.74
N GLN A 517 15.22 1.81 6.92
CA GLN A 517 16.35 2.72 6.88
C GLN A 517 15.96 4.01 6.16
N SER A 518 15.78 5.08 6.95
CA SER A 518 15.31 6.37 6.47
C SER A 518 16.32 7.46 6.80
N TYR A 519 16.91 8.05 5.76
CA TYR A 519 17.97 9.05 5.90
C TYR A 519 17.64 10.32 5.14
N LEU A 520 17.95 11.47 5.73
CA LEU A 520 17.88 12.75 5.05
C LEU A 520 19.27 13.17 4.59
N TYR A 521 19.48 13.14 3.28
CA TYR A 521 20.66 13.71 2.65
C TYR A 521 20.36 15.13 2.20
N SER A 522 21.25 16.07 2.47
CA SER A 522 21.07 17.46 2.05
C SER A 522 22.30 17.94 1.29
N LEU A 523 22.11 18.32 0.03
CA LEU A 523 23.15 18.91 -0.80
C LEU A 523 23.06 20.43 -0.70
N GLU A 524 24.09 21.04 -0.13
CA GLU A 524 24.19 22.48 0.06
C GLU A 524 25.12 23.07 -1.00
N THR A 525 24.62 24.04 -1.76
CA THR A 525 25.42 24.83 -2.70
C THR A 525 26.07 25.97 -1.95
N ARG A 526 27.39 25.91 -1.79
CA ARG A 526 28.14 26.88 -0.97
C ARG A 526 28.36 28.18 -1.73
N VAL A 527 29.09 28.11 -2.82
CA VAL A 527 29.44 29.24 -3.68
C VAL A 527 29.47 28.79 -5.13
N CYS A 528 28.97 29.63 -6.03
CA CYS A 528 29.08 29.47 -7.48
C CYS A 528 29.76 30.70 -8.09
N ARG A 529 30.42 30.52 -9.23
CA ARG A 529 30.97 31.64 -10.01
C ARG A 529 29.85 32.59 -10.47
N THR A 530 30.15 33.88 -10.56
CA THR A 530 29.19 34.88 -11.04
C THR A 530 28.69 34.56 -12.45
N GLY A 531 27.36 34.60 -12.66
CA GLY A 531 26.73 34.28 -13.96
C GLY A 531 26.49 32.79 -14.23
N THR A 532 26.80 31.90 -13.29
CA THR A 532 26.55 30.45 -13.45
C THR A 532 25.04 30.15 -13.47
N GLN A 533 24.51 29.72 -14.62
CA GLN A 533 23.13 29.25 -14.77
C GLN A 533 23.05 27.71 -14.80
N GLY A 534 23.72 27.06 -13.85
CA GLY A 534 23.83 25.61 -13.81
C GLY A 534 22.50 24.88 -13.63
N GLU A 535 22.43 23.66 -14.17
CA GLU A 535 21.36 22.71 -13.92
C GLU A 535 21.93 21.45 -13.26
N GLY A 536 22.28 21.53 -11.99
CA GLY A 536 22.69 20.33 -11.26
C GLY A 536 21.51 19.36 -11.07
N LEU A 537 21.80 18.06 -11.06
CA LEU A 537 20.82 17.00 -10.87
C LEU A 537 21.42 15.88 -10.02
N VAL A 538 20.68 15.39 -9.04
CA VAL A 538 21.00 14.16 -8.32
C VAL A 538 20.04 13.07 -8.74
N ARG A 539 20.56 11.92 -9.15
CA ARG A 539 19.79 10.70 -9.42
C ARG A 539 20.05 9.70 -8.30
N TYR A 540 18.99 9.33 -7.60
CA TYR A 540 18.94 8.22 -6.66
C TYR A 540 18.55 6.96 -7.42
N VAL A 541 19.33 5.89 -7.29
CA VAL A 541 19.15 4.64 -8.04
C VAL A 541 19.11 3.46 -7.08
N VAL A 542 18.02 2.71 -7.14
CA VAL A 542 17.84 1.42 -6.44
C VAL A 542 18.01 0.29 -7.46
N PRO A 543 19.21 -0.34 -7.55
CA PRO A 543 19.57 -1.16 -8.72
C PRO A 543 18.70 -2.40 -8.94
N TRP A 544 18.08 -2.94 -7.89
CA TRP A 544 17.31 -4.19 -7.94
C TRP A 544 15.82 -4.00 -8.18
N ALA A 545 15.30 -2.77 -8.05
CA ALA A 545 13.87 -2.48 -8.08
C ALA A 545 13.45 -1.40 -9.08
N HIS A 546 14.41 -0.74 -9.75
CA HIS A 546 14.14 0.34 -10.70
C HIS A 546 13.24 1.44 -10.11
N GLU A 547 13.62 1.95 -8.92
CA GLU A 547 12.91 2.98 -8.15
C GLU A 547 13.63 4.33 -8.21
N ASP A 548 14.10 4.71 -9.39
CA ASP A 548 14.93 5.89 -9.55
C ASP A 548 14.15 7.17 -9.16
N ARG A 549 14.83 8.09 -8.47
CA ARG A 549 14.31 9.44 -8.13
C ARG A 549 15.29 10.51 -8.57
N PHE A 550 14.76 11.68 -8.92
CA PHE A 550 15.54 12.77 -9.49
C PHE A 550 15.32 14.04 -8.66
N PHE A 551 16.42 14.68 -8.24
CA PHE A 551 16.40 15.90 -7.43
C PHE A 551 17.17 17.01 -8.12
N HIS A 552 16.50 18.09 -8.47
CA HIS A 552 17.16 19.26 -9.06
C HIS A 552 17.97 20.02 -8.00
N VAL A 553 19.22 20.34 -8.34
CA VAL A 553 20.12 21.03 -7.43
C VAL A 553 19.91 22.54 -7.55
N GLY A 554 19.68 23.20 -6.41
CA GLY A 554 19.63 24.66 -6.35
C GLY A 554 21.01 25.25 -6.68
N THR A 555 21.07 26.32 -7.45
CA THR A 555 22.33 26.98 -7.83
C THR A 555 22.57 28.30 -7.09
N ALA A 556 21.59 28.76 -6.30
CA ALA A 556 21.76 29.91 -5.44
C ALA A 556 22.72 29.59 -4.28
N ALA A 557 23.53 30.57 -3.87
CA ALA A 557 24.39 30.41 -2.70
C ALA A 557 23.54 30.13 -1.45
N GLY A 558 23.90 29.11 -0.69
CA GLY A 558 23.13 28.63 0.47
C GLY A 558 21.91 27.78 0.13
N ALA A 559 21.63 27.51 -1.16
CA ALA A 559 20.52 26.65 -1.54
C ALA A 559 20.73 25.23 -1.01
N LEU A 560 19.67 24.65 -0.43
CA LEU A 560 19.68 23.33 0.16
C LEU A 560 18.71 22.41 -0.58
N THR A 561 19.24 21.43 -1.30
CA THR A 561 18.43 20.37 -1.92
C THR A 561 18.33 19.21 -0.92
N ARG A 562 17.14 19.05 -0.31
CA ARG A 562 16.83 17.98 0.64
C ARG A 562 16.37 16.73 -0.11
N MET A 563 16.91 15.59 0.26
CA MET A 563 16.67 14.30 -0.38
C MET A 563 16.37 13.27 0.72
N ALA A 564 15.09 12.95 0.89
CA ALA A 564 14.67 11.86 1.76
C ALA A 564 14.95 10.54 1.03
N LEU A 565 15.95 9.80 1.51
CA LEU A 565 16.39 8.54 0.93
C LEU A 565 15.87 7.39 1.78
N GLU A 566 15.03 6.59 1.15
CA GLU A 566 14.37 5.42 1.71
C GLU A 566 14.19 4.39 0.58
N ILE A 567 14.15 3.12 0.95
CA ILE A 567 13.93 2.03 0.00
C ILE A 567 12.45 1.64 0.05
N GLN A 568 11.81 1.51 -1.12
CA GLN A 568 10.42 1.08 -1.22
C GLN A 568 10.29 -0.39 -1.63
N ASN A 569 11.37 -1.01 -2.11
CA ASN A 569 11.47 -2.45 -2.39
C ASN A 569 12.73 -3.01 -1.71
N PRO A 570 12.64 -3.89 -0.70
CA PRO A 570 13.82 -4.48 -0.08
C PRO A 570 14.59 -5.33 -1.10
N VAL A 571 15.89 -5.57 -0.82
CA VAL A 571 16.71 -6.48 -1.63
C VAL A 571 16.06 -7.87 -1.63
N PRO A 572 15.85 -8.50 -2.80
CA PRO A 572 15.34 -9.87 -2.87
C PRO A 572 16.19 -10.86 -2.07
N GLU A 573 15.56 -11.84 -1.44
CA GLU A 573 16.28 -12.87 -0.67
C GLU A 573 17.24 -13.66 -1.58
N GLY A 574 18.44 -13.95 -1.08
CA GLY A 574 19.46 -14.71 -1.81
C GLY A 574 20.34 -13.88 -2.76
N GLU A 575 20.09 -12.58 -2.88
CA GLU A 575 20.84 -11.71 -3.79
C GLU A 575 21.72 -10.69 -3.08
N HIS A 576 22.84 -10.36 -3.71
CA HIS A 576 23.79 -9.39 -3.19
C HIS A 576 24.00 -8.23 -4.15
N TYR A 577 23.75 -7.02 -3.66
CA TYR A 577 23.98 -5.78 -4.39
C TYR A 577 25.04 -4.94 -3.68
N PRO A 578 25.84 -4.16 -4.43
CA PRO A 578 26.86 -3.27 -3.85
C PRO A 578 26.27 -2.13 -3.00
N GLY A 579 24.94 -1.94 -3.05
CA GLY A 579 24.19 -0.91 -2.34
C GLY A 579 23.49 0.06 -3.29
N VAL A 580 22.75 0.99 -2.69
CA VAL A 580 22.05 2.07 -3.38
C VAL A 580 23.06 3.10 -3.92
N ARG A 581 22.77 3.71 -5.08
CA ARG A 581 23.69 4.67 -5.71
C ARG A 581 23.06 6.06 -5.81
N LEU A 582 23.87 7.07 -5.51
CA LEU A 582 23.61 8.47 -5.73
C LEU A 582 24.55 8.97 -6.83
N GLU A 583 24.01 9.24 -8.00
CA GLU A 583 24.72 9.85 -9.11
C GLU A 583 24.51 11.37 -9.06
N LEU A 584 25.57 12.12 -8.76
CA LEU A 584 25.55 13.57 -8.67
C LEU A 584 26.07 14.16 -9.99
N TYR A 585 25.20 14.79 -10.76
CA TYR A 585 25.54 15.59 -11.94
C TYR A 585 25.58 17.06 -11.52
N LEU A 586 26.76 17.57 -11.18
CA LEU A 586 26.97 18.87 -10.56
C LEU A 586 27.37 19.94 -11.58
N ASP A 587 27.31 21.22 -11.20
CA ASP A 587 27.90 22.27 -12.03
C ASP A 587 29.39 22.44 -11.67
N PRO A 588 30.33 22.32 -12.63
CA PRO A 588 31.76 22.44 -12.35
C PRO A 588 32.18 23.83 -11.87
N GLU A 589 31.35 24.87 -12.03
CA GLU A 589 31.63 26.23 -11.57
C GLU A 589 31.09 26.53 -10.16
N CYS A 590 30.62 25.49 -9.46
CA CYS A 590 30.06 25.58 -8.11
C CYS A 590 30.78 24.67 -7.11
N SER A 591 30.64 25.01 -5.82
CA SER A 591 31.10 24.20 -4.68
C SER A 591 29.92 23.65 -3.90
N TYR A 592 30.05 22.39 -3.45
CA TYR A 592 28.95 21.67 -2.81
C TYR A 592 29.42 20.97 -1.54
N THR A 593 28.51 20.85 -0.57
CA THR A 593 28.70 20.00 0.61
C THR A 593 27.49 19.08 0.75
N LEU A 594 27.74 17.77 0.84
CA LEU A 594 26.72 16.77 1.11
C LEU A 594 26.71 16.45 2.61
N TRP A 595 25.55 16.66 3.21
CA TRP A 595 25.25 16.30 4.59
C TRP A 595 24.36 15.08 4.64
N ALA A 596 24.47 14.28 5.71
CA ALA A 596 23.57 13.18 5.99
C ALA A 596 23.18 13.14 7.47
N GLN A 597 21.95 12.71 7.73
CA GLN A 597 21.41 12.47 9.07
C GLN A 597 20.33 11.38 9.01
N PHE A 598 20.08 10.70 10.13
CA PHE A 598 18.92 9.82 10.28
C PHE A 598 17.64 10.66 10.35
N SER A 599 16.57 10.22 9.68
CA SER A 599 15.27 10.90 9.74
C SER A 599 14.27 10.09 10.54
N LEU A 600 13.99 10.55 11.76
CA LEU A 600 12.99 9.94 12.63
C LEU A 600 11.57 10.03 12.04
N GLU A 601 11.23 11.14 11.38
CA GLU A 601 9.91 11.36 10.78
C GLU A 601 9.62 10.35 9.67
N HIS A 602 10.56 10.18 8.73
CA HIS A 602 10.45 9.19 7.66
C HIS A 602 10.51 7.76 8.21
N PHE A 603 11.35 7.49 9.22
CA PHE A 603 11.38 6.17 9.87
C PHE A 603 10.02 5.80 10.47
N LEU A 604 9.40 6.70 11.24
CA LEU A 604 8.07 6.48 11.81
C LEU A 604 7.02 6.28 10.71
N GLY A 605 7.12 7.04 9.62
CA GLY A 605 6.31 6.84 8.42
C GLY A 605 6.46 5.44 7.82
N GLN A 606 7.70 4.96 7.65
CA GLN A 606 7.99 3.62 7.14
C GLN A 606 7.48 2.51 8.07
N VAL A 607 7.60 2.67 9.39
CA VAL A 607 7.04 1.73 10.37
C VAL A 607 5.53 1.58 10.19
N VAL A 608 4.82 2.71 10.10
CA VAL A 608 3.36 2.71 9.90
C VAL A 608 2.99 2.11 8.55
N LYS A 609 3.69 2.51 7.48
CA LYS A 609 3.44 2.03 6.10
C LYS A 609 3.60 0.51 5.97
N TYR A 610 4.63 -0.07 6.59
CA TYR A 610 4.96 -1.49 6.42
C TYR A 610 4.30 -2.40 7.45
N TYR A 611 4.17 -1.94 8.70
CA TYR A 611 3.76 -2.78 9.82
C TYR A 611 2.43 -2.35 10.46
N GLY A 612 1.88 -1.19 10.11
CA GLY A 612 0.66 -0.64 10.70
C GLY A 612 -0.55 -1.56 10.59
N ALA A 613 -0.71 -2.25 9.45
CA ALA A 613 -1.81 -3.20 9.24
C ALA A 613 -1.79 -4.40 10.20
N MET A 614 -0.64 -4.71 10.82
CA MET A 614 -0.48 -5.84 11.75
C MET A 614 -0.87 -5.48 13.19
N VAL A 615 -0.96 -4.18 13.54
CA VAL A 615 -1.21 -3.71 14.91
C VAL A 615 -2.54 -4.22 15.49
N PRO A 616 -3.67 -4.28 14.75
CA PRO A 616 -4.94 -4.79 15.29
C PRO A 616 -4.85 -6.23 15.81
N ALA A 617 -4.08 -7.11 15.16
CA ALA A 617 -3.90 -8.49 15.58
C ALA A 617 -3.22 -8.60 16.96
N TYR A 618 -2.19 -7.77 17.19
CA TYR A 618 -1.51 -7.70 18.50
C TYR A 618 -2.41 -7.08 19.57
N SER A 619 -3.22 -6.07 19.21
CA SER A 619 -4.14 -5.44 20.16
C SER A 619 -5.24 -6.42 20.58
N ALA A 620 -5.82 -7.17 19.65
CA ALA A 620 -6.78 -8.21 19.98
C ALA A 620 -6.19 -9.32 20.84
N ALA A 621 -4.94 -9.75 20.58
CA ALA A 621 -4.26 -10.72 21.42
C ALA A 621 -4.03 -10.21 22.86
N GLN A 622 -3.65 -8.94 23.02
CA GLN A 622 -3.51 -8.32 24.34
C GLN A 622 -4.85 -8.21 25.07
N LEU A 623 -5.92 -7.85 24.37
CA LEU A 623 -7.27 -7.78 24.92
C LEU A 623 -7.81 -9.17 25.31
N LEU A 624 -7.56 -10.20 24.50
CA LEU A 624 -7.86 -11.60 24.83
C LEU A 624 -7.09 -12.06 26.08
N TRP A 625 -5.82 -11.69 26.21
CA TRP A 625 -5.05 -12.02 27.40
C TRP A 625 -5.54 -11.26 28.64
N ALA A 626 -5.83 -9.97 28.52
CA ALA A 626 -6.42 -9.18 29.61
C ALA A 626 -7.77 -9.79 30.05
N PHE A 627 -8.57 -10.24 29.10
CA PHE A 627 -9.82 -10.96 29.36
C PHE A 627 -9.58 -12.30 30.07
N ALA A 628 -8.58 -13.08 29.65
CA ALA A 628 -8.19 -14.31 30.34
C ALA A 628 -7.76 -14.03 31.79
N PHE A 629 -7.01 -12.95 32.03
CA PHE A 629 -6.61 -12.53 33.37
C PHE A 629 -7.82 -12.16 34.24
N GLN A 630 -8.80 -11.43 33.68
CA GLN A 630 -10.07 -11.14 34.38
C GLN A 630 -10.78 -12.43 34.82
N LEU A 631 -10.84 -13.45 33.95
CA LEU A 631 -11.45 -14.74 34.32
C LEU A 631 -10.68 -15.44 35.45
N SER A 632 -9.34 -15.42 35.43
CA SER A 632 -8.56 -15.97 36.54
C SER A 632 -8.81 -15.22 37.84
N ALA A 633 -8.84 -13.88 37.80
CA ALA A 633 -9.10 -13.05 38.96
C ALA A 633 -10.50 -13.27 39.57
N ILE A 634 -11.51 -13.49 38.74
CA ILE A 634 -12.85 -13.90 39.18
C ILE A 634 -12.78 -15.24 39.93
N SER A 635 -11.99 -16.20 39.43
CA SER A 635 -11.78 -17.49 40.11
C SER A 635 -11.10 -17.36 41.47
N ASP A 636 -10.11 -16.48 41.57
CA ASP A 636 -9.22 -16.38 42.74
C ASP A 636 -9.81 -15.47 43.83
N THR A 637 -10.43 -14.36 43.44
CA THR A 637 -10.89 -13.29 44.37
C THR A 637 -12.40 -13.11 44.39
N GLY A 638 -13.09 -13.58 43.35
CA GLY A 638 -14.51 -13.29 43.12
C GLY A 638 -14.78 -11.90 42.55
N LEU A 639 -13.75 -11.12 42.23
CA LEU A 639 -13.86 -9.77 41.67
C LEU A 639 -13.27 -9.72 40.26
N CYS A 640 -13.94 -9.03 39.34
CA CYS A 640 -13.40 -8.77 38.01
C CYS A 640 -12.64 -7.42 38.03
N PRO A 641 -11.31 -7.41 37.79
CA PRO A 641 -10.58 -6.17 37.63
C PRO A 641 -11.07 -5.40 36.39
N SER A 642 -10.85 -4.09 36.37
CA SER A 642 -11.18 -3.29 35.18
C SER A 642 -10.30 -3.72 33.99
N PRO A 643 -10.76 -3.56 32.74
CA PRO A 643 -9.97 -3.95 31.57
C PRO A 643 -8.59 -3.29 31.53
N LEU A 644 -8.48 -2.04 32.01
CA LEU A 644 -7.22 -1.31 32.08
C LEU A 644 -6.25 -1.90 33.12
N SER A 645 -6.75 -2.29 34.30
CA SER A 645 -5.90 -2.93 35.32
C SER A 645 -5.53 -4.36 34.95
N ALA A 646 -6.42 -5.07 34.26
CA ALA A 646 -6.12 -6.39 33.71
C ALA A 646 -5.01 -6.32 32.64
N LEU A 647 -5.08 -5.33 31.74
CA LEU A 647 -4.06 -5.11 30.72
C LEU A 647 -2.69 -4.78 31.32
N SER A 648 -2.63 -3.98 32.41
CA SER A 648 -1.36 -3.63 33.06
C SER A 648 -0.73 -4.79 33.84
N GLN A 649 -1.55 -5.65 34.44
CA GLN A 649 -1.08 -6.75 35.30
C GLN A 649 -0.72 -8.03 34.52
N ALA A 650 -1.24 -8.20 33.31
CA ALA A 650 -1.15 -9.43 32.53
C ALA A 650 0.28 -9.86 32.09
N LYS A 651 1.32 -9.02 32.28
CA LYS A 651 2.75 -9.29 31.96
C LYS A 651 2.95 -10.14 30.69
N THR A 652 2.40 -9.68 29.55
CA THR A 652 2.26 -10.50 28.33
C THR A 652 3.45 -10.41 27.37
N ALA A 653 4.38 -9.47 27.58
CA ALA A 653 5.47 -9.18 26.64
C ALA A 653 6.34 -10.42 26.33
N PHE A 654 6.75 -11.19 27.34
CA PHE A 654 7.56 -12.39 27.12
C PHE A 654 6.83 -13.41 26.23
N VAL A 655 5.55 -13.66 26.53
CA VAL A 655 4.77 -14.71 25.87
C VAL A 655 4.30 -14.29 24.48
N LEU A 656 3.90 -13.04 24.27
CA LEU A 656 3.39 -12.57 22.97
C LEU A 656 4.51 -12.15 21.99
N ILE A 657 5.76 -12.08 22.43
CA ILE A 657 6.91 -11.72 21.59
C ILE A 657 7.81 -12.95 21.35
N LEU A 658 8.37 -13.52 22.42
CA LEU A 658 9.43 -14.53 22.29
C LEU A 658 8.90 -15.90 21.88
N LEU A 659 7.77 -16.33 22.44
CA LEU A 659 7.19 -17.64 22.11
C LEU A 659 6.76 -17.73 20.64
N PRO A 660 6.00 -16.75 20.06
CA PRO A 660 5.72 -16.75 18.63
C PRO A 660 6.97 -16.72 17.75
N THR A 661 8.02 -16.00 18.17
CA THR A 661 9.29 -15.96 17.44
C THR A 661 9.98 -17.34 17.44
N ALA A 662 10.00 -18.02 18.58
CA ALA A 662 10.57 -19.36 18.72
C ALA A 662 9.80 -20.40 17.90
N ILE A 663 8.46 -20.36 17.96
CA ILE A 663 7.60 -21.26 17.18
C ILE A 663 7.81 -21.04 15.68
N GLN A 664 7.82 -19.79 15.22
CA GLN A 664 8.07 -19.46 13.81
C GLN A 664 9.45 -19.95 13.35
N GLY A 665 10.50 -19.77 14.17
CA GLY A 665 11.84 -20.26 13.87
C GLY A 665 11.92 -21.79 13.77
N LEU A 666 11.18 -22.50 14.63
CA LEU A 666 11.11 -23.97 14.63
C LEU A 666 10.31 -24.53 13.45
N MET A 667 9.23 -23.86 13.05
CA MET A 667 8.34 -24.31 11.97
C MET A 667 8.85 -23.96 10.57
N ARG A 668 9.67 -22.91 10.41
CA ARG A 668 10.20 -22.46 9.12
C ARG A 668 10.90 -23.55 8.27
N PRO A 669 11.75 -24.45 8.82
CA PRO A 669 12.37 -25.53 8.05
C PRO A 669 11.45 -26.73 7.81
N MET A 670 10.30 -26.81 8.48
CA MET A 670 9.32 -27.89 8.29
C MET A 670 8.35 -27.48 7.16
N GLU A 671 8.69 -27.80 5.92
CA GLU A 671 7.72 -27.83 4.80
C GLU A 671 6.79 -29.03 4.94
N SER A 672 6.01 -29.10 6.03
CA SER A 672 5.04 -30.17 6.23
C SER A 672 3.68 -29.77 5.68
N SER A 673 3.05 -30.64 4.88
CA SER A 673 1.69 -30.45 4.35
C SER A 673 0.58 -30.47 5.41
N PHE A 674 0.90 -30.80 6.67
CA PHE A 674 -0.11 -31.09 7.71
C PHE A 674 -0.46 -29.90 8.63
N LEU A 675 0.39 -28.87 8.73
CA LEU A 675 0.15 -27.69 9.57
C LEU A 675 0.22 -26.41 8.76
N PRO A 676 -0.72 -25.46 8.96
CA PRO A 676 -0.65 -24.16 8.32
C PRO A 676 0.60 -23.41 8.80
N GLN A 677 1.33 -22.80 7.88
CA GLN A 677 2.52 -22.01 8.21
C GLN A 677 2.12 -20.71 8.95
N PRO A 678 2.85 -20.32 10.01
CA PRO A 678 2.62 -19.06 10.71
C PRO A 678 2.98 -17.86 9.82
N ASP A 679 2.38 -16.71 10.13
CA ASP A 679 2.61 -15.47 9.38
C ASP A 679 4.06 -14.98 9.59
N VAL A 680 4.74 -14.67 8.48
CA VAL A 680 6.12 -14.19 8.50
C VAL A 680 6.15 -12.67 8.65
N VAL A 681 6.38 -12.18 9.87
CA VAL A 681 6.47 -10.74 10.17
C VAL A 681 7.78 -10.12 9.66
N SER A 682 8.90 -10.81 9.84
CA SER A 682 10.19 -10.48 9.21
C SER A 682 11.01 -11.75 8.98
N ALA A 683 11.76 -11.78 7.89
CA ALA A 683 12.59 -12.91 7.49
C ALA A 683 13.89 -13.05 8.31
N ARG A 684 14.36 -11.98 8.97
CA ARG A 684 15.61 -11.97 9.75
C ARG A 684 15.30 -12.17 11.25
N SER A 685 15.94 -13.12 11.91
CA SER A 685 15.57 -13.57 13.28
C SER A 685 15.66 -12.47 14.35
N LEU A 686 16.75 -11.70 14.39
CA LEU A 686 16.92 -10.58 15.34
C LEU A 686 15.95 -9.43 15.04
N GLU A 687 15.73 -9.13 13.76
CA GLU A 687 14.81 -8.09 13.31
C GLU A 687 13.37 -8.43 13.65
N ASN A 688 12.97 -9.70 13.49
CA ASN A 688 11.66 -10.20 13.84
C ASN A 688 11.33 -9.90 15.32
N VAL A 689 12.28 -10.09 16.25
CA VAL A 689 12.07 -9.71 17.65
C VAL A 689 11.86 -8.21 17.81
N SER A 690 12.70 -7.38 17.19
CA SER A 690 12.59 -5.92 17.27
C SER A 690 11.27 -5.38 16.71
N VAL A 691 10.82 -5.90 15.56
CA VAL A 691 9.55 -5.53 14.93
C VAL A 691 8.38 -5.96 15.82
N ARG A 692 8.40 -7.18 16.35
CA ARG A 692 7.37 -7.67 17.27
C ARG A 692 7.29 -6.85 18.57
N CYS A 693 8.43 -6.42 19.11
CA CYS A 693 8.46 -5.48 20.25
C CYS A 693 7.77 -4.15 19.91
N GLY A 694 8.06 -3.56 18.75
CA GLY A 694 7.42 -2.33 18.28
C GLY A 694 5.92 -2.50 18.10
N LEU A 695 5.49 -3.57 17.43
CA LEU A 695 4.08 -3.92 17.23
C LEU A 695 3.34 -4.10 18.56
N TYR A 696 3.97 -4.78 19.53
CA TYR A 696 3.41 -4.97 20.87
C TYR A 696 3.20 -3.63 21.60
N LEU A 697 4.15 -2.70 21.53
CA LEU A 697 4.01 -1.38 22.15
C LEU A 697 2.91 -0.55 21.48
N LEU A 698 2.86 -0.52 20.15
CA LEU A 698 1.79 0.15 19.39
C LEU A 698 0.41 -0.42 19.71
N ALA A 699 0.31 -1.74 19.75
CA ALA A 699 -0.91 -2.46 20.13
C ALA A 699 -1.33 -2.15 21.58
N THR A 700 -0.37 -1.98 22.49
CA THR A 700 -0.67 -1.60 23.88
C THR A 700 -1.33 -0.23 23.91
N GLY A 701 -0.78 0.74 23.17
CA GLY A 701 -1.39 2.06 23.02
C GLY A 701 -2.80 1.99 22.42
N LEU A 702 -2.98 1.22 21.34
CA LEU A 702 -4.29 1.02 20.70
C LEU A 702 -5.32 0.40 21.66
N SER A 703 -4.91 -0.61 22.43
CA SER A 703 -5.74 -1.27 23.44
C SER A 703 -6.15 -0.31 24.55
N VAL A 704 -5.22 0.53 25.04
CA VAL A 704 -5.52 1.56 26.05
C VAL A 704 -6.51 2.59 25.50
N VAL A 705 -6.30 3.09 24.27
CA VAL A 705 -7.23 4.03 23.62
C VAL A 705 -8.62 3.41 23.44
N ALA A 706 -8.70 2.14 23.03
CA ALA A 706 -9.98 1.43 22.93
C ALA A 706 -10.69 1.34 24.29
N ILE A 707 -9.99 0.95 25.36
CA ILE A 707 -10.56 0.85 26.71
C ILE A 707 -11.02 2.22 27.23
N LEU A 708 -10.20 3.26 27.05
CA LEU A 708 -10.55 4.62 27.45
C LEU A 708 -11.72 5.17 26.63
N GLY A 709 -11.77 4.87 25.33
CA GLY A 709 -12.88 5.24 24.45
C GLY A 709 -14.21 4.63 24.90
N PHE A 710 -14.22 3.34 25.22
CA PHE A 710 -15.41 2.70 25.82
C PHE A 710 -15.74 3.30 27.18
N SER A 711 -14.75 3.56 28.04
CA SER A 711 -14.99 4.18 29.36
C SER A 711 -15.61 5.59 29.22
N ALA A 712 -15.12 6.41 28.29
CA ALA A 712 -15.68 7.73 27.99
C ALA A 712 -17.10 7.63 27.39
N ALA A 713 -17.33 6.66 26.50
CA ALA A 713 -18.65 6.38 25.95
C ALA A 713 -19.64 5.94 27.05
N ALA A 714 -19.22 5.17 28.05
CA ALA A 714 -20.07 4.82 29.20
C ALA A 714 -20.49 6.07 29.98
N LEU A 715 -19.55 7.00 30.25
CA LEU A 715 -19.86 8.25 30.95
C LEU A 715 -20.86 9.11 30.17
N PHE A 716 -20.66 9.25 28.86
CA PHE A 716 -21.52 10.10 28.02
C PHE A 716 -22.88 9.46 27.73
N LEU A 717 -22.88 8.26 27.14
CA LEU A 717 -24.10 7.55 26.77
C LEU A 717 -24.86 7.04 28.00
N GLY A 718 -24.16 6.68 29.08
CA GLY A 718 -24.79 6.26 30.34
C GLY A 718 -25.56 7.38 31.02
N ARG A 719 -25.05 8.62 31.01
CA ARG A 719 -25.81 9.79 31.50
C ARG A 719 -27.05 10.06 30.65
N LEU A 720 -26.94 9.95 29.33
CA LEU A 720 -28.09 10.09 28.42
C LEU A 720 -29.12 8.98 28.67
N TRP A 721 -28.66 7.75 28.84
CA TRP A 721 -29.48 6.59 29.16
C TRP A 721 -30.21 6.75 30.49
N MET A 722 -29.52 7.18 31.55
CA MET A 722 -30.13 7.46 32.86
C MET A 722 -31.17 8.58 32.78
N ARG A 723 -30.90 9.66 32.04
CA ARG A 723 -31.89 10.74 31.80
C ARG A 723 -33.11 10.23 31.05
N TRP A 724 -32.90 9.39 30.04
CA TRP A 724 -33.99 8.77 29.29
C TRP A 724 -34.81 7.85 30.19
N GLN A 725 -34.16 6.98 30.98
CA GLN A 725 -34.82 6.11 31.96
C GLN A 725 -35.62 6.91 33.00
N TRP A 726 -35.03 7.98 33.55
CA TRP A 726 -35.71 8.87 34.49
C TRP A 726 -36.99 9.47 33.89
N ASN A 727 -36.88 10.07 32.70
CA ASN A 727 -37.99 10.69 31.97
C ASN A 727 -39.07 9.67 31.54
N GLN A 728 -38.69 8.40 31.33
CA GLN A 728 -39.66 7.32 31.11
C GLN A 728 -40.31 6.85 32.42
N SER A 729 -39.56 6.78 33.53
CA SER A 729 -40.09 6.39 34.84
C SER A 729 -41.11 7.41 35.37
N GLU A 730 -40.92 8.69 35.06
CA GLU A 730 -41.84 9.78 35.39
C GLU A 730 -43.15 9.69 34.58
N LYS A 731 -43.13 9.02 33.41
CA LYS A 731 -44.28 8.78 32.53
C LYS A 731 -44.98 7.42 32.75
N LEU A 732 -44.32 6.45 33.40
CA LEU A 732 -44.83 5.11 33.68
C LEU A 732 -44.93 4.85 35.20
N THR A 733 -45.82 5.58 35.90
CA THR A 733 -46.19 5.28 37.30
C THR A 733 -47.35 4.28 37.44
N LEU A 734 -47.61 3.45 36.40
CA LEU A 734 -48.49 2.29 36.53
C LEU A 734 -47.88 1.05 35.87
N LYS A 735 -47.93 -0.06 36.61
CA LYS A 735 -47.69 -1.47 36.23
C LYS A 735 -46.27 -2.02 36.47
N LYS A 736 -45.98 -2.27 37.75
CA LYS A 736 -44.95 -3.21 38.20
C LYS A 736 -45.51 -4.63 38.16
N GLN A 737 -45.65 -5.21 36.96
CA GLN A 737 -45.95 -6.65 36.82
C GLN A 737 -45.54 -7.16 35.43
N THR A 738 -44.25 -7.43 35.23
CA THR A 738 -43.73 -8.24 34.13
C THR A 738 -42.46 -8.96 34.57
N ASP A 739 -42.60 -10.02 35.38
CA ASP A 739 -41.50 -10.97 35.67
C ASP A 739 -41.51 -12.21 34.75
N ILE A 740 -42.26 -12.14 33.64
CA ILE A 740 -42.13 -13.10 32.54
C ILE A 740 -41.34 -12.44 31.41
N THR A 741 -40.34 -13.17 30.88
CA THR A 741 -39.84 -13.14 29.49
C THR A 741 -38.46 -12.54 29.16
N TRP A 742 -37.58 -12.09 30.06
CA TRP A 742 -36.23 -11.65 29.61
C TRP A 742 -35.40 -12.77 28.96
N SER A 743 -35.43 -13.99 29.50
CA SER A 743 -34.76 -15.15 28.88
C SER A 743 -35.40 -15.59 27.56
N ARG A 744 -36.74 -15.55 27.47
CA ARG A 744 -37.48 -15.85 26.23
C ARG A 744 -37.23 -14.78 25.16
N PHE A 745 -37.15 -13.51 25.55
CA PHE A 745 -36.84 -12.39 24.66
C PHE A 745 -35.40 -12.46 24.13
N THR A 746 -34.41 -12.71 25.00
CA THR A 746 -33.02 -12.92 24.58
C THR A 746 -32.91 -14.10 23.62
N LEU A 747 -33.63 -15.20 23.87
CA LEU A 747 -33.68 -16.35 22.99
C LEU A 747 -34.27 -15.97 21.62
N MET A 748 -35.44 -15.33 21.56
CA MET A 748 -36.06 -14.89 20.31
C MET A 748 -35.16 -13.92 19.53
N LEU A 749 -34.51 -12.99 20.24
CA LEU A 749 -33.59 -12.01 19.66
C LEU A 749 -32.35 -12.66 19.06
N THR A 750 -31.72 -13.61 19.77
CA THR A 750 -30.58 -14.35 19.20
C THR A 750 -30.98 -15.18 17.99
N PHE A 751 -32.13 -15.87 18.03
CA PHE A 751 -32.64 -16.60 16.86
C PHE A 751 -32.90 -15.67 15.68
N PHE A 752 -33.44 -14.47 15.91
CA PHE A 752 -33.63 -13.45 14.88
C PHE A 752 -32.30 -12.98 14.27
N LEU A 753 -31.27 -12.73 15.10
CA LEU A 753 -29.95 -12.33 14.62
C LEU A 753 -29.24 -13.46 13.86
N VAL A 754 -29.37 -14.71 14.32
CA VAL A 754 -28.84 -15.89 13.61
C VAL A 754 -29.54 -16.08 12.28
N ALA A 755 -30.87 -15.95 12.24
CA ALA A 755 -31.64 -16.00 11.00
C ALA A 755 -31.17 -14.90 10.03
N THR A 756 -31.02 -13.66 10.53
CA THR A 756 -30.48 -12.53 9.76
C THR A 756 -29.10 -12.87 9.18
N SER A 757 -28.19 -13.43 9.99
CA SER A 757 -26.86 -13.84 9.53
C SER A 757 -26.89 -14.90 8.43
N LEU A 758 -27.88 -15.78 8.41
CA LEU A 758 -28.00 -16.87 7.43
C LEU A 758 -28.72 -16.44 6.14
N THR A 759 -29.70 -15.53 6.26
CA THR A 759 -30.55 -15.12 5.14
C THR A 759 -30.08 -13.87 4.41
N THR A 760 -29.36 -12.97 5.09
CA THR A 760 -28.88 -11.71 4.50
C THR A 760 -27.36 -11.65 4.48
N CYS A 761 -26.75 -11.09 5.52
CA CYS A 761 -25.32 -10.86 5.68
C CYS A 761 -24.94 -11.00 7.16
N ALA A 762 -23.89 -11.77 7.44
CA ALA A 762 -23.38 -12.01 8.79
C ALA A 762 -22.90 -10.72 9.46
N ALA A 763 -22.31 -9.81 8.69
CA ALA A 763 -21.84 -8.52 9.20
C ALA A 763 -23.00 -7.67 9.73
N LEU A 764 -24.16 -7.66 9.07
CA LEU A 764 -25.35 -6.95 9.56
C LEU A 764 -25.78 -7.47 10.94
N ALA A 765 -25.84 -8.80 11.09
CA ALA A 765 -26.19 -9.42 12.36
C ALA A 765 -25.15 -9.10 13.48
N LEU A 766 -23.86 -9.05 13.13
CA LEU A 766 -22.80 -8.66 14.07
C LEU A 766 -22.93 -7.20 14.53
N TRP A 767 -23.25 -6.26 13.62
CA TRP A 767 -23.45 -4.85 13.96
C TRP A 767 -24.72 -4.63 14.80
N LEU A 768 -25.82 -5.32 14.47
CA LEU A 768 -27.04 -5.30 15.29
C LEU A 768 -26.79 -5.90 16.68
N GLY A 769 -26.07 -7.03 16.74
CA GLY A 769 -25.65 -7.67 17.98
C GLY A 769 -24.73 -6.80 18.83
N LEU A 770 -23.84 -6.02 18.21
CA LEU A 770 -23.00 -5.04 18.91
C LEU A 770 -23.86 -3.94 19.54
N GLY A 771 -24.84 -3.40 18.80
CA GLY A 771 -25.79 -2.41 19.33
C GLY A 771 -26.54 -2.92 20.56
N ILE A 772 -27.02 -4.17 20.52
CA ILE A 772 -27.69 -4.82 21.66
C ILE A 772 -26.73 -5.04 22.83
N SER A 773 -25.49 -5.46 22.55
CA SER A 773 -24.44 -5.60 23.57
C SER A 773 -24.13 -4.27 24.26
N CYS A 774 -24.09 -3.16 23.50
CA CYS A 774 -23.93 -1.82 24.04
C CYS A 774 -25.10 -1.42 24.95
N ILE A 775 -26.35 -1.81 24.64
CA ILE A 775 -27.49 -1.58 25.53
C ILE A 775 -27.30 -2.33 26.86
N LYS A 776 -26.87 -3.60 26.81
CA LYS A 776 -26.59 -4.40 28.03
C LYS A 776 -25.45 -3.80 28.85
N TRP A 777 -24.42 -3.34 28.18
CA TRP A 777 -23.30 -2.65 28.80
C TRP A 777 -23.72 -1.34 29.48
N LEU A 778 -24.61 -0.55 28.86
CA LEU A 778 -25.19 0.66 29.47
C LEU A 778 -26.10 0.34 30.66
N GLN A 779 -26.89 -0.74 30.58
CA GLN A 779 -27.69 -1.22 31.71
C GLN A 779 -26.77 -1.59 32.89
N ALA A 780 -25.71 -2.36 32.65
CA ALA A 780 -24.74 -2.71 33.69
C ALA A 780 -24.10 -1.45 34.32
N TYR A 781 -23.69 -0.48 33.49
CA TYR A 781 -23.14 0.80 33.96
C TYR A 781 -24.15 1.58 34.83
N SER A 782 -25.40 1.71 34.39
CA SER A 782 -26.45 2.42 35.12
C SER A 782 -26.71 1.85 36.51
N SER A 783 -26.70 0.51 36.63
CA SER A 783 -26.87 -0.18 37.91
C SER A 783 -25.71 0.10 38.86
N THR A 784 -24.47 0.13 38.36
CA THR A 784 -23.29 0.52 39.16
C THR A 784 -23.40 1.95 39.69
N GLU A 785 -23.74 2.91 38.83
CA GLU A 785 -23.87 4.33 39.20
C GLU A 785 -25.01 4.56 40.19
N SER A 786 -26.16 3.91 40.01
CA SER A 786 -27.27 4.04 40.96
C SER A 786 -26.90 3.58 42.37
N VAL A 787 -26.12 2.50 42.50
CA VAL A 787 -25.67 2.01 43.81
C VAL A 787 -24.58 2.91 44.38
N ALA A 788 -23.68 3.45 43.54
CA ALA A 788 -22.69 4.43 43.97
C ALA A 788 -23.33 5.72 44.51
N GLN A 789 -24.42 6.19 43.88
CA GLN A 789 -25.18 7.35 44.34
C GLN A 789 -25.92 7.08 45.66
N CYS A 790 -26.57 5.91 45.82
CA CYS A 790 -27.25 5.54 47.06
C CYS A 790 -26.30 5.44 48.27
N ASN A 791 -25.10 4.88 48.07
CA ASN A 791 -24.09 4.80 49.13
C ASN A 791 -23.48 6.16 49.49
N GLY A 792 -23.45 7.11 48.54
CA GLY A 792 -22.99 8.48 48.76
C GLY A 792 -23.98 9.34 49.57
N SER A 793 -25.28 9.12 49.41
CA SER A 793 -26.33 9.81 50.19
C SER A 793 -26.43 9.35 51.64
N SER A 794 -26.10 8.08 51.95
CA SER A 794 -26.15 7.54 53.31
C SER A 794 -25.01 8.00 54.25
N LEU A 795 -23.99 8.69 53.73
CA LEU A 795 -22.86 9.22 54.52
C LEU A 795 -23.04 10.68 54.98
N LEU A 796 -24.14 11.35 54.60
CA LEU A 796 -24.42 12.76 54.94
C LEU A 796 -25.50 12.96 56.02
N GLU A 797 -26.13 11.90 56.53
CA GLU A 797 -27.06 11.96 57.67
C GLU A 797 -26.52 11.18 58.87
N VAL A 798 -25.55 11.76 59.59
CA VAL A 798 -25.28 11.38 60.99
C VAL A 798 -25.42 12.65 61.84
N VAL A 799 -26.57 12.77 62.49
CA VAL A 799 -26.90 13.77 63.52
C VAL A 799 -26.17 13.40 64.82
N PRO A 800 -25.58 14.36 65.58
CA PRO A 800 -24.92 14.07 66.84
C PRO A 800 -25.93 14.03 68.01
N GLY A 801 -25.90 12.97 68.82
CA GLY A 801 -26.79 12.85 69.98
C GLY A 801 -26.38 11.82 71.04
N GLN A 802 -25.74 12.31 72.10
CA GLN A 802 -25.82 11.93 73.52
C GLN A 802 -25.61 10.46 73.98
N GLY A 803 -24.42 10.23 74.57
CA GLY A 803 -24.18 9.86 75.97
C GLY A 803 -24.87 8.65 76.62
N SER A 804 -24.09 7.63 76.99
CA SER A 804 -24.04 7.05 78.36
C SER A 804 -22.94 5.97 78.49
N ARG A 805 -22.30 5.92 79.66
CA ARG A 805 -21.20 5.01 80.06
C ARG A 805 -21.75 3.74 80.74
N ALA A 806 -20.91 2.69 80.69
CA ALA A 806 -20.72 1.54 81.62
C ALA A 806 -21.06 0.15 81.04
N PRO A 807 -20.51 -0.95 81.60
CA PRO A 807 -19.09 -1.25 81.79
C PRO A 807 -18.67 -2.60 81.16
N GLU A 808 -17.36 -2.80 81.04
CA GLU A 808 -16.69 -4.06 80.65
C GLU A 808 -16.94 -5.21 81.64
N GLU A 809 -16.66 -6.42 81.18
CA GLU A 809 -16.69 -7.72 81.88
C GLU A 809 -17.99 -8.53 81.83
N LEU A 810 -18.28 -9.13 80.66
CA LEU A 810 -18.70 -10.56 80.56
C LEU A 810 -18.74 -11.03 79.09
N SER A 811 -17.60 -11.11 78.39
CA SER A 811 -17.61 -11.63 77.00
C SER A 811 -16.50 -12.59 76.61
N ASP A 812 -15.69 -13.08 77.55
CA ASP A 812 -14.49 -13.84 77.17
C ASP A 812 -14.68 -15.37 77.05
N VAL A 813 -15.92 -15.88 77.08
CA VAL A 813 -16.19 -17.33 76.96
C VAL A 813 -17.17 -17.70 75.82
N LEU A 814 -17.87 -16.73 75.21
CA LEU A 814 -18.80 -17.00 74.09
C LEU A 814 -18.27 -16.57 72.70
N THR A 815 -17.04 -16.04 72.64
CA THR A 815 -16.47 -15.43 71.42
C THR A 815 -15.50 -16.34 70.69
N LYS A 816 -15.67 -17.67 70.79
CA LYS A 816 -14.88 -18.65 70.01
C LYS A 816 -15.68 -19.57 69.09
N GLU A 817 -17.01 -19.67 69.24
CA GLU A 817 -17.86 -20.41 68.28
C GLU A 817 -18.66 -19.54 67.30
N LEU A 818 -18.77 -18.22 67.53
CA LEU A 818 -19.51 -17.29 66.65
C LEU A 818 -18.62 -16.52 65.64
N VAL A 819 -17.30 -16.58 65.76
CA VAL A 819 -16.37 -15.83 64.90
C VAL A 819 -16.12 -16.53 63.54
N GLY A 820 -16.39 -17.84 63.44
CA GLY A 820 -16.25 -18.58 62.16
C GLY A 820 -17.37 -18.36 61.15
N ARG A 821 -18.56 -17.92 61.59
CA ARG A 821 -19.74 -17.72 60.72
C ARG A 821 -19.89 -16.29 60.19
N SER A 822 -19.33 -15.26 60.84
CA SER A 822 -19.57 -13.86 60.45
C SER A 822 -18.70 -13.37 59.27
N GLY A 823 -17.51 -13.94 59.05
CA GLY A 823 -16.64 -13.57 57.92
C GLY A 823 -17.15 -14.06 56.56
N TYR A 824 -17.69 -15.27 56.51
CA TYR A 824 -18.26 -15.86 55.29
C TYR A 824 -19.57 -15.18 54.89
N GLN A 825 -20.44 -14.90 55.87
CA GLN A 825 -21.70 -14.20 55.61
C GLN A 825 -21.48 -12.73 55.22
N ARG A 826 -20.53 -12.01 55.84
CA ARG A 826 -20.12 -10.68 55.35
C ARG A 826 -19.52 -10.70 53.95
N ALA A 827 -18.66 -11.67 53.63
CA ALA A 827 -18.11 -11.81 52.28
C ALA A 827 -19.19 -12.18 51.23
N LEU A 828 -20.23 -12.93 51.63
CA LEU A 828 -21.39 -13.21 50.77
C LEU A 828 -22.33 -12.00 50.61
N GLU A 829 -22.50 -11.20 51.67
CA GLU A 829 -23.30 -9.97 51.67
C GLU A 829 -22.61 -8.85 50.88
N ASP A 830 -21.28 -8.69 51.00
CA ASP A 830 -20.48 -7.75 50.19
C ASP A 830 -20.50 -8.12 48.70
N ARG A 831 -20.52 -9.43 48.39
CA ARG A 831 -20.63 -9.99 47.02
C ARG A 831 -22.03 -9.88 46.42
N LYS A 832 -23.07 -9.71 47.25
CA LYS A 832 -24.45 -9.38 46.81
C LYS A 832 -24.68 -7.87 46.64
N GLY A 833 -23.74 -7.03 47.11
CA GLY A 833 -23.79 -5.57 47.01
C GLY A 833 -22.98 -4.97 45.84
N THR A 834 -22.46 -3.75 46.03
CA THR A 834 -21.77 -2.89 45.05
C THR A 834 -20.66 -3.56 44.25
N THR A 835 -20.01 -4.60 44.80
CA THR A 835 -18.86 -5.30 44.19
C THR A 835 -19.24 -6.33 43.12
N GLY A 836 -20.44 -6.91 43.18
CA GLY A 836 -20.95 -7.82 42.15
C GLY A 836 -21.38 -7.09 40.88
N ILE A 837 -21.94 -5.89 41.02
CA ILE A 837 -22.44 -5.07 39.90
C ILE A 837 -21.26 -4.46 39.12
N THR A 838 -20.21 -4.00 39.79
CA THR A 838 -18.96 -3.53 39.14
C THR A 838 -18.24 -4.67 38.40
N THR A 839 -18.26 -5.88 38.95
CA THR A 839 -17.72 -7.09 38.30
C THR A 839 -18.40 -7.38 36.97
N GLY A 840 -19.74 -7.31 36.93
CA GLY A 840 -20.51 -7.45 35.69
C GLY A 840 -20.16 -6.38 34.65
N TRP A 841 -20.12 -5.11 35.05
CA TRP A 841 -19.77 -4.02 34.14
C TRP A 841 -18.37 -4.17 33.53
N HIS A 842 -17.35 -4.53 34.32
CA HIS A 842 -15.99 -4.74 33.81
C HIS A 842 -15.90 -5.88 32.80
N LEU A 843 -16.57 -7.00 33.05
CA LEU A 843 -16.58 -8.14 32.12
C LEU A 843 -17.30 -7.78 30.81
N HIS A 844 -18.49 -7.17 30.89
CA HIS A 844 -19.26 -6.75 29.72
C HIS A 844 -18.55 -5.67 28.89
N THR A 845 -17.70 -4.86 29.53
CA THR A 845 -16.83 -3.92 28.82
C THR A 845 -15.81 -4.65 27.94
N SER A 846 -15.11 -5.66 28.47
CA SER A 846 -14.15 -6.47 27.70
C SER A 846 -14.83 -7.24 26.55
N ILE A 847 -16.00 -7.83 26.82
CA ILE A 847 -16.83 -8.51 25.82
C ILE A 847 -17.21 -7.54 24.69
N SER A 848 -17.68 -6.33 25.03
CA SER A 848 -18.11 -5.34 24.04
C SER A 848 -16.94 -4.83 23.17
N ILE A 849 -15.75 -4.64 23.76
CA ILE A 849 -14.53 -4.26 23.01
C ILE A 849 -14.15 -5.36 22.02
N LEU A 850 -14.10 -6.62 22.45
CA LEU A 850 -13.75 -7.75 21.58
C LEU A 850 -14.81 -7.97 20.47
N TRP A 851 -16.09 -7.76 20.77
CA TRP A 851 -17.15 -7.80 19.75
C TRP A 851 -16.99 -6.68 18.72
N ALA A 852 -16.65 -5.46 19.16
CA ALA A 852 -16.44 -4.33 18.25
C ALA A 852 -15.30 -4.61 17.24
N TYR A 853 -14.22 -5.27 17.69
CA TYR A 853 -13.15 -5.73 16.79
C TYR A 853 -13.68 -6.68 15.69
N CYS A 854 -14.57 -7.62 16.04
CA CYS A 854 -15.19 -8.51 15.05
C CYS A 854 -16.12 -7.78 14.08
N ALA A 855 -16.93 -6.84 14.58
CA ALA A 855 -17.84 -6.06 13.75
C ALA A 855 -17.08 -5.14 12.77
N ILE A 856 -15.96 -4.55 13.20
CA ILE A 856 -15.08 -3.73 12.35
C ILE A 856 -14.45 -4.59 11.25
N LEU A 857 -13.95 -5.79 11.58
CA LEU A 857 -13.41 -6.70 10.56
C LEU A 857 -14.45 -7.16 9.53
N ALA A 858 -15.71 -7.30 9.94
CA ALA A 858 -16.80 -7.71 9.04
C ALA A 858 -17.39 -6.54 8.23
N LEU A 859 -16.96 -5.29 8.48
CA LEU A 859 -17.46 -4.10 7.77
C LEU A 859 -17.31 -4.18 6.23
N PRO A 860 -16.20 -4.67 5.66
CA PRO A 860 -16.09 -4.92 4.22
C PRO A 860 -17.24 -5.73 3.63
N ALA A 861 -17.60 -6.84 4.26
CA ALA A 861 -18.70 -7.70 3.80
C ALA A 861 -20.06 -6.98 3.87
N LEU A 862 -20.26 -6.13 4.88
CA LEU A 862 -21.45 -5.28 4.97
C LEU A 862 -21.52 -4.29 3.81
N LEU A 863 -20.41 -3.61 3.49
CA LEU A 863 -20.34 -2.64 2.41
C LEU A 863 -20.63 -3.28 1.04
N VAL A 864 -20.03 -4.45 0.77
CA VAL A 864 -20.28 -5.20 -0.48
C VAL A 864 -21.73 -5.66 -0.60
N TRP A 865 -22.33 -6.12 0.50
CA TRP A 865 -23.74 -6.51 0.52
C TRP A 865 -24.67 -5.32 0.25
N VAL A 866 -24.45 -4.17 0.92
CA VAL A 866 -25.25 -2.95 0.69
C VAL A 866 -25.11 -2.48 -0.76
N HIS A 867 -23.91 -2.51 -1.31
CA HIS A 867 -23.64 -2.11 -2.69
C HIS A 867 -24.39 -2.98 -3.71
N ASN A 868 -24.52 -4.28 -3.45
CA ASN A 868 -25.15 -5.25 -4.36
C ASN A 868 -26.60 -5.60 -4.02
N LEU A 869 -27.25 -4.87 -3.11
CA LEU A 869 -28.59 -5.17 -2.61
C LEU A 869 -29.66 -5.21 -3.72
N ALA A 870 -29.45 -4.42 -4.80
CA ALA A 870 -30.34 -4.39 -5.96
C ALA A 870 -30.35 -5.70 -6.77
N TYR A 871 -29.27 -6.50 -6.69
CA TYR A 871 -29.11 -7.73 -7.46
C TYR A 871 -29.32 -8.99 -6.62
N SER A 872 -28.93 -8.96 -5.34
CA SER A 872 -29.12 -10.09 -4.43
C SER A 872 -29.40 -9.63 -3.01
N TRP A 873 -30.48 -10.16 -2.42
CA TRP A 873 -30.82 -9.92 -1.01
C TRP A 873 -29.87 -10.61 -0.03
N ARG A 874 -29.21 -11.69 -0.47
CA ARG A 874 -28.26 -12.47 0.32
C ARG A 874 -26.84 -12.25 -0.18
N LEU A 875 -25.87 -12.10 0.73
CA LEU A 875 -24.45 -12.11 0.35
C LEU A 875 -24.04 -13.56 0.00
N PRO A 876 -23.70 -13.86 -1.26
CA PRO A 876 -23.29 -15.21 -1.64
C PRO A 876 -21.94 -15.55 -1.01
N GLN A 877 -21.81 -16.76 -0.45
CA GLN A 877 -20.58 -17.27 0.16
C GLN A 877 -19.98 -16.34 1.23
N ASP A 878 -20.80 -15.82 2.13
CA ASP A 878 -20.32 -14.96 3.23
C ASP A 878 -19.32 -15.72 4.15
N PRO A 879 -18.04 -15.27 4.23
CA PRO A 879 -16.98 -15.93 4.98
C PRO A 879 -17.15 -15.82 6.50
N HIS A 880 -18.02 -14.94 6.98
CA HIS A 880 -18.13 -14.63 8.40
C HIS A 880 -19.29 -15.37 9.09
N VAL A 881 -20.14 -16.08 8.35
CA VAL A 881 -21.35 -16.77 8.86
C VAL A 881 -21.02 -17.74 10.00
N ALA A 882 -19.97 -18.55 9.86
CA ALA A 882 -19.65 -19.56 10.88
C ALA A 882 -19.29 -18.91 12.23
N CYS A 883 -18.43 -17.89 12.24
CA CYS A 883 -18.05 -17.24 13.50
C CYS A 883 -19.14 -16.29 14.01
N SER A 884 -19.92 -15.63 13.12
CA SER A 884 -21.05 -14.80 13.56
C SER A 884 -22.08 -15.64 14.29
N VAL A 885 -22.44 -16.81 13.76
CA VAL A 885 -23.36 -17.73 14.42
C VAL A 885 -22.78 -18.20 15.76
N ALA A 886 -21.51 -18.57 15.83
CA ALA A 886 -20.87 -18.96 17.09
C ALA A 886 -20.88 -17.83 18.15
N LEU A 887 -20.58 -16.59 17.74
CA LEU A 887 -20.64 -15.40 18.60
C LEU A 887 -22.07 -15.13 19.08
N LEU A 888 -23.04 -15.13 18.16
CA LEU A 888 -24.45 -14.89 18.47
C LEU A 888 -25.02 -15.99 19.38
N LEU A 889 -24.73 -17.26 19.15
CA LEU A 889 -25.17 -18.35 20.04
C LEU A 889 -24.55 -18.22 21.44
N SER A 890 -23.31 -17.74 21.54
CA SER A 890 -22.69 -17.47 22.84
C SER A 890 -23.45 -16.40 23.64
N THR A 891 -24.12 -15.45 22.97
CA THR A 891 -24.91 -14.41 23.66
C THR A 891 -26.19 -14.91 24.31
N LEU A 892 -26.71 -16.10 23.92
CA LEU A 892 -27.83 -16.74 24.62
C LEU A 892 -27.56 -16.87 26.12
N VAL A 893 -26.29 -17.09 26.47
CA VAL A 893 -25.82 -17.22 27.84
C VAL A 893 -25.32 -15.87 28.35
N LEU A 894 -24.44 -15.21 27.58
CA LEU A 894 -23.72 -14.04 28.06
C LEU A 894 -24.60 -12.80 28.28
N TRP A 895 -25.71 -12.63 27.57
CA TRP A 895 -26.63 -11.50 27.78
C TRP A 895 -27.63 -11.71 28.93
N GLN A 896 -27.60 -12.87 29.59
CA GLN A 896 -28.46 -13.12 30.75
C GLN A 896 -27.94 -12.41 31.99
N THR A 897 -28.83 -11.79 32.76
CA THR A 897 -28.51 -11.30 34.11
C THR A 897 -28.71 -12.44 35.11
N PRO A 898 -27.76 -12.74 36.02
CA PRO A 898 -26.62 -11.93 36.47
C PRO A 898 -25.23 -12.42 35.99
N VAL A 899 -24.99 -12.62 34.69
CA VAL A 899 -23.66 -13.02 34.18
C VAL A 899 -22.63 -11.89 34.38
N PRO A 900 -21.43 -12.17 34.93
CA PRO A 900 -20.87 -13.49 35.26
C PRO A 900 -21.37 -14.08 36.58
N LEU A 901 -21.66 -15.39 36.54
CA LEU A 901 -21.89 -16.17 37.75
C LEU A 901 -20.55 -16.49 38.42
N VAL A 902 -20.16 -15.66 39.38
CA VAL A 902 -18.85 -15.71 40.06
C VAL A 902 -18.57 -17.07 40.75
N HIS A 903 -19.61 -17.79 41.15
CA HIS A 903 -19.51 -19.06 41.89
C HIS A 903 -19.33 -20.31 41.01
N ARG A 904 -19.21 -20.17 39.69
CA ARG A 904 -19.08 -21.31 38.76
C ARG A 904 -17.64 -21.83 38.71
N PHE A 905 -17.46 -23.16 38.67
CA PHE A 905 -16.14 -23.77 38.45
C PHE A 905 -15.59 -23.52 37.03
N TYR A 906 -14.30 -23.83 36.82
CA TYR A 906 -13.59 -23.83 35.52
C TYR A 906 -13.17 -22.48 34.90
N TYR A 907 -13.31 -21.35 35.62
CA TYR A 907 -12.75 -20.07 35.16
C TYR A 907 -11.24 -20.15 34.85
N LYS A 908 -10.44 -20.83 35.69
CA LYS A 908 -8.99 -21.00 35.48
C LYS A 908 -8.63 -21.81 34.24
N ARG A 909 -9.39 -22.87 33.92
CA ARG A 909 -9.20 -23.65 32.69
C ARG A 909 -9.56 -22.85 31.44
N THR A 910 -10.67 -22.11 31.52
CA THR A 910 -11.13 -21.21 30.44
C THR A 910 -10.12 -20.09 30.20
N SER A 911 -9.60 -19.49 31.28
CA SER A 911 -8.50 -18.50 31.23
C SER A 911 -7.26 -19.06 30.51
N THR A 912 -6.82 -20.26 30.88
CA THR A 912 -5.65 -20.91 30.25
C THR A 912 -5.88 -21.14 28.74
N PHE A 913 -7.08 -21.58 28.36
CA PHE A 913 -7.45 -21.76 26.96
C PHE A 913 -7.44 -20.43 26.18
N ILE A 914 -7.97 -19.35 26.75
CA ILE A 914 -7.96 -18.03 26.11
C ILE A 914 -6.53 -17.45 26.01
N CYS A 915 -5.67 -17.70 26.99
CA CYS A 915 -4.23 -17.38 26.87
C CYS A 915 -3.60 -18.11 25.67
N PHE A 916 -3.91 -19.39 25.47
CA PHE A 916 -3.45 -20.11 24.28
C PHE A 916 -3.97 -19.49 22.97
N LEU A 917 -5.26 -19.12 22.90
CA LEU A 917 -5.83 -18.43 21.74
C LEU A 917 -5.14 -17.09 21.44
N SER A 918 -4.72 -16.34 22.46
CA SER A 918 -4.01 -15.08 22.26
C SER A 918 -2.61 -15.26 21.62
N VAL A 919 -1.91 -16.35 21.93
CA VAL A 919 -0.63 -16.71 21.29
C VAL A 919 -0.87 -17.09 19.83
N LEU A 920 -1.91 -17.88 19.55
CA LEU A 920 -2.30 -18.23 18.18
C LEU A 920 -2.69 -17.00 17.36
N CYS A 921 -3.36 -16.02 17.99
CA CYS A 921 -3.72 -14.76 17.34
C CYS A 921 -2.48 -14.01 16.83
N VAL A 922 -1.41 -13.92 17.63
CA VAL A 922 -0.13 -13.28 17.20
C VAL A 922 0.64 -14.11 16.16
N LEU A 923 0.39 -15.42 16.08
CA LEU A 923 1.03 -16.31 15.12
C LEU A 923 0.36 -16.29 13.73
N TYR A 924 -0.97 -16.17 13.67
CA TYR A 924 -1.74 -16.41 12.44
C TYR A 924 -2.60 -15.23 11.96
N CYS A 925 -2.73 -14.16 12.75
CA CYS A 925 -3.51 -12.97 12.37
C CYS A 925 -2.71 -11.77 11.84
N PRO A 926 -1.39 -11.59 12.04
CA PRO A 926 -0.70 -10.36 11.61
C PRO A 926 -0.90 -10.01 10.13
N LEU A 927 -0.91 -11.01 9.24
CA LEU A 927 -1.18 -10.82 7.81
C LEU A 927 -2.63 -11.19 7.48
N LYS A 928 -3.15 -12.27 8.07
CA LYS A 928 -4.51 -12.79 7.84
C LYS A 928 -5.48 -12.29 8.91
N LEU A 929 -5.81 -11.00 8.88
CA LEU A 929 -6.60 -10.33 9.92
C LEU A 929 -7.96 -11.01 10.18
N TYR A 930 -8.59 -11.59 9.17
CA TYR A 930 -9.87 -12.29 9.30
C TYR A 930 -9.85 -13.47 10.29
N SER A 931 -8.68 -14.08 10.51
CA SER A 931 -8.50 -15.18 11.46
C SER A 931 -8.80 -14.76 12.91
N MET A 932 -8.66 -13.46 13.21
CA MET A 932 -8.93 -12.90 14.54
C MET A 932 -10.36 -13.21 15.02
N MET A 933 -11.35 -13.14 14.12
CA MET A 933 -12.75 -13.41 14.47
C MET A 933 -12.96 -14.85 14.94
N HIS A 934 -12.18 -15.81 14.44
CA HIS A 934 -12.25 -17.21 14.86
C HIS A 934 -11.79 -17.38 16.31
N PHE A 935 -10.69 -16.71 16.69
CA PHE A 935 -10.15 -16.77 18.06
C PHE A 935 -11.06 -16.06 19.06
N VAL A 936 -11.65 -14.91 18.68
CA VAL A 936 -12.63 -14.22 19.54
C VAL A 936 -13.90 -15.05 19.70
N ALA A 937 -14.44 -15.63 18.61
CA ALA A 937 -15.60 -16.51 18.67
C ALA A 937 -15.36 -17.74 19.57
N ALA A 938 -14.18 -18.36 19.48
CA ALA A 938 -13.80 -19.47 20.33
C ALA A 938 -13.70 -19.07 21.81
N ALA A 939 -13.17 -17.89 22.12
CA ALA A 939 -13.12 -17.37 23.50
C ALA A 939 -14.53 -17.13 24.08
N PHE A 940 -15.44 -16.60 23.26
CA PHE A 940 -16.83 -16.37 23.64
C PHE A 940 -17.59 -17.68 23.89
N ALA A 941 -17.43 -18.65 22.99
CA ALA A 941 -18.00 -19.97 23.14
C ALA A 941 -17.48 -20.67 24.40
N ALA A 942 -16.17 -20.60 24.66
CA ALA A 942 -15.57 -21.18 25.86
C ALA A 942 -16.13 -20.56 27.15
N LEU A 943 -16.31 -19.23 27.19
CA LEU A 943 -16.93 -18.57 28.34
C LEU A 943 -18.41 -18.97 28.47
N ALA A 944 -19.18 -18.99 27.37
CA ALA A 944 -20.58 -19.39 27.40
C ALA A 944 -20.76 -20.84 27.90
N VAL A 945 -19.93 -21.76 27.43
CA VAL A 945 -19.91 -23.15 27.91
C VAL A 945 -19.55 -23.22 29.39
N GLN A 946 -18.56 -22.42 29.84
CA GLN A 946 -18.19 -22.37 31.25
C GLN A 946 -19.33 -21.86 32.14
N GLN A 947 -20.08 -20.84 31.70
CA GLN A 947 -21.24 -20.32 32.42
C GLN A 947 -22.41 -21.32 32.44
N LEU A 948 -22.62 -22.10 31.38
CA LEU A 948 -23.67 -23.12 31.30
C LEU A 948 -23.36 -24.38 32.14
N VAL A 949 -22.14 -24.91 31.98
CA VAL A 949 -21.76 -26.25 32.48
C VAL A 949 -21.12 -26.19 33.86
N GLY A 950 -20.55 -25.05 34.26
CA GLY A 950 -19.93 -24.90 35.57
C GLY A 950 -20.93 -25.30 36.66
N ARG A 951 -20.57 -26.21 37.56
CA ARG A 951 -21.39 -26.47 38.76
C ARG A 951 -21.25 -25.28 39.72
N ASP A 952 -22.27 -25.01 40.52
CA ASP A 952 -22.18 -24.01 41.57
C ASP A 952 -21.17 -24.48 42.63
N ALA A 953 -20.30 -23.59 43.09
CA ALA A 953 -19.35 -23.86 44.16
C ALA A 953 -20.01 -24.12 45.53
N THR A 954 -21.34 -24.03 45.62
CA THR A 954 -22.10 -24.56 46.76
C THR A 954 -22.28 -26.07 46.59
N VAL A 955 -21.34 -26.82 47.16
CA VAL A 955 -21.48 -28.12 47.87
C VAL A 955 -20.13 -28.85 47.80
N LYS A 956 -19.29 -28.57 48.80
CA LYS A 956 -18.60 -29.59 49.59
C LYS A 956 -18.64 -29.10 51.04
N GLN A 957 -19.73 -29.46 51.73
CA GLN A 957 -19.64 -29.68 53.16
C GLN A 957 -18.90 -31.00 53.33
N GLU A 958 -17.64 -30.93 53.73
CA GLU A 958 -16.94 -31.95 54.52
C GLU A 958 -15.86 -31.25 55.33
#